data_AF-A0A4R7WSD8-F1
#
_entry.id   AF-A0A4R7WSD8-F1
#
_cell.length_a   1.000
_cell.length_b   1.000
_cell.length_c   1.000
_cell.angle_alpha   90.00
_cell.angle_beta   90.00
_cell.angle_gamma   90.00
#
_symmetry.space_group_name_H-M   'P 1'
#
loop_
_entity.id
_entity.type
_entity.pdbx_description
1 polymer ?
#
loop_
_entity_poly.entity_id
_entity_poly.type
_entity_poly.pdbx_seq_one_letter_code
_entity_poly.pdbx_strand_id
1 'polypeptide(L)'
;MTIKKIAVLTSSYEHSSLPTKEWDPAANVARFFTQAEVSYHDIHKATAIQQVTRIAGSGFDLIINLCDGSFDGDTAGVEVVQTLERFNTAFTGASSAFYDPGRVAMKMAASSAGVSVPGYMDAKCLADVSQAAASLSFPLIVKHPNSYNSIGLTPDSRVVTAEALQRQALKMIQAYGGALIEEFIEGREFTVLIAERRNAQELAWALPSLEVLFPTGETFKHFDLKWKDYRSLGHSAVHDCALDLQLQDAASRTFFALNGTGYARCDFRMSASGEIFLLEINPNCDVFYPEGAYGCADEILAMTPDGHIRFVEHLIALAQMRREAGRRCWVTRFDRENGFGMFAVAPIGAGSLIKRHEQCNQAIVSQDYVHQHWPSLARRWFDQYAWPLNEEVYAIWSSNPQEWCPINHSCEPTAWLDGLNVMARRDINPGEQLTLDYATYYGSAMAAFDCHCDAPACRGVVSGNDYLLPELQARYGEHFSAFLKHELKGAQLPYKLMETPYGLGVASGRAWREGDTLCKVGWAKQGSHATRWTIHFAQGLHGEPHPLELRYINHSCNPNVFFDIEHNVLRALRAIEPDEPLSFFYPSTEWSMAEAFQCACGQDNCCGRIAGAQYLSDAELARHRLSPLIEHCKLHRIW
;
A
#
# COMPACT_ATOMS: atom_id res chain seq x y z
N MET A 1 -6.16 3.75 27.49
CA MET A 1 -5.68 4.88 28.31
C MET A 1 -6.88 5.62 28.84
N THR A 2 -6.89 6.04 30.12
CA THR A 2 -7.93 6.92 30.66
C THR A 2 -7.70 8.32 30.09
N ILE A 3 -8.67 8.86 29.33
CA ILE A 3 -8.61 10.21 28.77
C ILE A 3 -8.76 11.21 29.91
N LYS A 4 -7.77 12.10 30.06
CA LYS A 4 -7.74 13.12 31.12
C LYS A 4 -7.83 14.54 30.57
N LYS A 5 -7.25 14.80 29.38
CA LYS A 5 -7.22 16.12 28.75
C LYS A 5 -7.78 16.07 27.34
N ILE A 6 -8.78 16.91 27.07
CA ILE A 6 -9.46 17.00 25.78
C ILE A 6 -9.38 18.44 25.27
N ALA A 7 -8.99 18.59 24.00
CA ALA A 7 -9.13 19.85 23.28
C ALA A 7 -10.34 19.74 22.34
N VAL A 8 -11.26 20.69 22.39
CA VAL A 8 -12.36 20.82 21.42
C VAL A 8 -12.00 21.97 20.48
N LEU A 9 -11.89 21.68 19.19
CA LEU A 9 -11.54 22.68 18.17
C LEU A 9 -12.80 23.08 17.41
N THR A 10 -13.06 24.38 17.30
CA THR A 10 -14.16 24.92 16.50
C THR A 10 -13.66 26.00 15.54
N SER A 11 -14.36 26.19 14.43
CA SER A 11 -14.12 27.27 13.49
C SER A 11 -14.40 28.63 14.13
N SER A 12 -13.41 29.53 14.20
CA SER A 12 -13.65 30.90 14.66
C SER A 12 -14.36 31.73 13.59
N TYR A 13 -15.42 32.45 14.00
CA TYR A 13 -16.14 33.41 13.16
C TYR A 13 -15.66 34.87 13.30
N GLU A 14 -14.69 35.18 14.17
CA GLU A 14 -14.31 36.56 14.52
C GLU A 14 -13.95 37.44 13.31
N HIS A 15 -13.44 36.84 12.23
CA HIS A 15 -13.08 37.52 10.99
C HIS A 15 -13.80 36.96 9.77
N SER A 16 -14.84 36.15 10.00
CA SER A 16 -15.60 35.52 8.93
C SER A 16 -16.69 36.45 8.40
N SER A 17 -16.82 36.43 7.09
CA SER A 17 -17.89 37.05 6.31
C SER A 17 -19.10 36.12 6.15
N LEU A 18 -19.03 34.88 6.66
CA LEU A 18 -20.10 33.90 6.51
C LEU A 18 -21.39 34.39 7.21
N PRO A 19 -22.55 34.26 6.54
CA PRO A 19 -23.83 34.65 7.11
C PRO A 19 -24.28 33.73 8.26
N THR A 20 -23.67 32.56 8.41
CA THR A 20 -24.02 31.56 9.43
C THR A 20 -23.56 31.96 10.84
N LYS A 21 -22.60 32.87 10.97
CA LYS A 21 -22.00 33.30 12.25
C LYS A 21 -23.02 33.79 13.29
N GLU A 22 -24.18 34.28 12.85
CA GLU A 22 -25.23 34.81 13.73
C GLU A 22 -26.16 33.72 14.27
N TRP A 23 -26.15 32.54 13.65
CA TRP A 23 -27.15 31.50 13.83
C TRP A 23 -26.58 30.16 14.28
N ASP A 24 -25.28 29.93 14.08
CA ASP A 24 -24.59 28.69 14.45
C ASP A 24 -24.40 28.57 15.99
N PRO A 25 -25.05 27.60 16.65
CA PRO A 25 -24.89 27.41 18.09
C PRO A 25 -23.51 26.87 18.46
N ALA A 26 -22.96 27.31 19.59
CA ALA A 26 -21.74 26.70 20.11
C ALA A 26 -22.01 25.25 20.60
N ALA A 27 -21.20 24.31 20.14
CA ALA A 27 -21.25 22.92 20.60
C ALA A 27 -20.96 22.81 22.11
N ASN A 28 -21.69 21.92 22.81
CA ASN A 28 -21.52 21.64 24.23
C ASN A 28 -21.08 20.19 24.42
N VAL A 29 -19.81 19.93 24.17
CA VAL A 29 -19.18 18.60 24.25
C VAL A 29 -18.81 18.23 25.69
N ALA A 30 -18.47 19.22 26.52
CA ALA A 30 -18.02 19.02 27.90
C ALA A 30 -19.05 18.26 28.76
N ARG A 31 -20.34 18.36 28.46
CA ARG A 31 -21.41 17.64 29.18
C ARG A 31 -21.27 16.11 29.14
N PHE A 32 -20.55 15.56 28.16
CA PHE A 32 -20.32 14.13 28.02
C PHE A 32 -19.09 13.62 28.79
N PHE A 33 -18.32 14.53 29.40
CA PHE A 33 -17.06 14.22 30.06
C PHE A 33 -17.05 14.71 31.51
N THR A 34 -17.35 13.82 32.45
CA THR A 34 -17.41 14.17 33.88
C THR A 34 -16.06 14.08 34.60
N GLN A 35 -15.08 13.38 34.01
CA GLN A 35 -13.78 13.09 34.63
C GLN A 35 -12.57 13.64 33.87
N ALA A 36 -12.80 14.28 32.71
CA ALA A 36 -11.74 14.86 31.89
C ALA A 36 -11.77 16.40 31.94
N GLU A 37 -10.59 17.00 31.87
CA GLU A 37 -10.42 18.43 31.65
C GLU A 37 -10.68 18.73 30.17
N VAL A 38 -11.75 19.48 29.89
CA VAL A 38 -12.14 19.87 28.52
C VAL A 38 -11.85 21.35 28.31
N SER A 39 -11.09 21.65 27.26
CA SER A 39 -10.76 23.03 26.85
C SER A 39 -11.23 23.29 25.43
N TYR A 40 -11.87 24.45 25.20
CA TYR A 40 -12.34 24.87 23.89
C TYR A 40 -11.35 25.83 23.25
N HIS A 41 -11.10 25.66 21.95
CA HIS A 41 -10.16 26.45 21.17
C HIS A 41 -10.81 26.90 19.86
N ASP A 42 -10.96 28.21 19.70
CA ASP A 42 -11.48 28.79 18.48
C ASP A 42 -10.32 28.97 17.49
N ILE A 43 -10.42 28.31 16.34
CA ILE A 43 -9.35 28.24 15.34
C ILE A 43 -9.64 29.24 14.23
N HIS A 44 -8.74 30.20 14.04
CA HIS A 44 -8.83 31.17 12.95
C HIS A 44 -8.18 30.60 11.69
N LYS A 45 -8.84 30.68 10.53
CA LYS A 45 -8.33 30.20 9.25
C LYS A 45 -6.90 30.67 8.97
N ALA A 46 -6.64 31.96 9.17
CA ALA A 46 -5.34 32.59 8.91
C ALA A 46 -4.18 32.04 9.77
N THR A 47 -4.47 31.52 10.96
CA THR A 47 -3.46 31.02 11.91
C THR A 47 -3.66 29.56 12.30
N ALA A 48 -4.53 28.83 11.59
CA ALA A 48 -5.00 27.50 11.97
C ALA A 48 -3.83 26.54 12.21
N ILE A 49 -2.90 26.44 11.25
CA ILE A 49 -1.71 25.56 11.37
C ILE A 49 -0.88 25.89 12.63
N GLN A 50 -0.68 27.18 12.94
CA GLN A 50 0.12 27.61 14.09
C GLN A 50 -0.59 27.31 15.42
N GLN A 51 -1.91 27.55 15.49
CA GLN A 51 -2.73 27.24 16.66
C GLN A 51 -2.75 25.73 16.91
N VAL A 52 -3.10 24.95 15.88
CA VAL A 52 -3.24 23.49 15.98
C VAL A 52 -1.90 22.82 16.27
N THR A 53 -0.79 23.31 15.72
CA THR A 53 0.56 22.83 16.08
C THR A 53 0.85 22.99 17.57
N ARG A 54 0.53 24.14 18.16
CA ARG A 54 0.71 24.35 19.61
C ARG A 54 -0.19 23.42 20.43
N ILE A 55 -1.44 23.25 20.03
CA ILE A 55 -2.40 22.36 20.70
C ILE A 55 -1.91 20.90 20.62
N ALA A 56 -1.53 20.42 19.44
CA ALA A 56 -1.01 19.07 19.23
C ALA A 56 0.23 18.78 20.10
N GLY A 57 1.10 19.78 20.30
CA GLY A 57 2.28 19.69 21.17
C GLY A 57 2.01 19.82 22.67
N SER A 58 0.78 20.16 23.09
CA SER A 58 0.44 20.47 24.50
C SER A 58 0.06 19.24 25.34
N GLY A 59 0.13 18.03 24.78
CA GLY A 59 -0.09 16.79 25.53
C GLY A 59 -1.56 16.45 25.81
N PHE A 60 -2.48 16.85 24.93
CA PHE A 60 -3.87 16.38 24.97
C PHE A 60 -3.96 14.88 24.64
N ASP A 61 -4.85 14.18 25.33
CA ASP A 61 -5.09 12.74 25.11
C ASP A 61 -5.99 12.51 23.88
N LEU A 62 -6.91 13.45 23.64
CA LEU A 62 -7.89 13.44 22.56
C LEU A 62 -8.14 14.87 22.08
N ILE A 63 -8.33 15.01 20.77
CA ILE A 63 -8.78 16.25 20.14
C ILE A 63 -10.14 16.01 19.48
N ILE A 64 -11.18 16.68 19.93
CA ILE A 64 -12.49 16.65 19.29
C ILE A 64 -12.50 17.77 18.26
N ASN A 65 -12.36 17.41 16.99
CA ASN A 65 -12.40 18.37 15.89
C ASN A 65 -13.85 18.57 15.43
N LEU A 66 -14.31 19.82 15.52
CA LEU A 66 -15.59 20.30 15.00
C LEU A 66 -15.39 21.47 14.03
N CYS A 67 -14.17 21.67 13.52
CA CYS A 67 -13.94 22.63 12.44
C CYS A 67 -14.53 22.07 11.14
N ASP A 68 -15.35 22.87 10.48
CA ASP A 68 -16.20 22.53 9.34
C ASP A 68 -15.93 23.41 8.10
N GLY A 69 -14.98 24.34 8.19
CA GLY A 69 -14.70 25.31 7.14
C GLY A 69 -14.33 24.65 5.82
N SER A 70 -14.77 25.26 4.72
CA SER A 70 -14.38 24.84 3.37
C SER A 70 -12.95 25.28 3.04
N PHE A 71 -12.38 24.72 1.97
CA PHE A 71 -11.06 25.11 1.50
C PHE A 71 -11.02 26.57 1.01
N ASP A 72 -12.07 27.00 0.30
CA ASP A 72 -12.24 28.34 -0.27
C ASP A 72 -12.91 29.35 0.69
N GLY A 73 -13.31 28.89 1.88
CA GLY A 73 -13.94 29.72 2.92
C GLY A 73 -12.94 30.45 3.81
N ASP A 74 -13.48 31.31 4.68
CA ASP A 74 -12.70 32.13 5.62
C ASP A 74 -12.71 31.57 7.07
N THR A 75 -13.24 30.37 7.27
CA THR A 75 -13.23 29.60 8.52
C THR A 75 -12.29 28.40 8.46
N ALA A 76 -11.79 27.98 9.63
CA ALA A 76 -10.83 26.89 9.74
C ALA A 76 -11.44 25.54 9.31
N GLY A 77 -10.67 24.74 8.56
CA GLY A 77 -11.17 23.50 7.98
C GLY A 77 -10.11 22.43 7.77
N VAL A 78 -9.94 21.97 6.53
CA VAL A 78 -9.05 20.84 6.17
C VAL A 78 -7.61 21.01 6.69
N GLU A 79 -7.09 22.23 6.78
CA GLU A 79 -5.75 22.50 7.30
C GLU A 79 -5.58 22.14 8.79
N VAL A 80 -6.67 22.15 9.57
CA VAL A 80 -6.70 21.66 10.95
C VAL A 80 -6.43 20.15 10.94
N VAL A 81 -7.19 19.41 10.14
CA VAL A 81 -7.09 17.95 10.02
C VAL A 81 -5.71 17.53 9.53
N GLN A 82 -5.19 18.16 8.48
CA GLN A 82 -3.84 17.88 7.96
C GLN A 82 -2.76 18.10 9.02
N THR A 83 -2.91 19.14 9.86
CA THR A 83 -1.98 19.40 10.96
C THR A 83 -2.10 18.31 12.03
N LEU A 84 -3.31 17.92 12.43
CA LEU A 84 -3.55 16.86 13.41
C LEU A 84 -2.98 15.50 12.98
N GLU A 85 -3.10 15.16 11.69
CA GLU A 85 -2.55 13.96 11.07
C GLU A 85 -1.02 13.99 11.07
N ARG A 86 -0.40 15.13 10.73
CA ARG A 86 1.06 15.30 10.72
C ARG A 86 1.69 15.06 12.09
N PHE A 87 0.99 15.39 13.17
CA PHE A 87 1.42 15.15 14.54
C PHE A 87 0.97 13.80 15.10
N ASN A 88 0.26 12.97 14.30
CA ASN A 88 -0.32 11.69 14.71
C ASN A 88 -1.11 11.81 16.04
N THR A 89 -1.93 12.85 16.15
CA THR A 89 -2.80 13.06 17.31
C THR A 89 -4.00 12.11 17.26
N ALA A 90 -4.60 11.79 18.41
CA ALA A 90 -5.88 11.09 18.44
C ALA A 90 -6.99 12.13 18.28
N PHE A 91 -7.58 12.23 17.08
CA PHE A 91 -8.64 13.19 16.80
C PHE A 91 -9.91 12.58 16.20
N THR A 92 -11.07 13.18 16.49
CA THR A 92 -12.39 12.79 15.96
C THR A 92 -12.70 13.42 14.61
N GLY A 93 -13.68 12.88 13.88
CA GLY A 93 -14.10 13.39 12.58
C GLY A 93 -13.31 12.80 11.40
N ALA A 94 -13.52 13.38 10.22
CA ALA A 94 -12.95 12.92 8.97
C ALA A 94 -11.42 13.10 8.89
N SER A 95 -10.75 12.18 8.19
CA SER A 95 -9.38 12.37 7.69
C SER A 95 -9.33 13.41 6.58
N SER A 96 -8.16 13.94 6.28
CA SER A 96 -7.99 14.94 5.21
C SER A 96 -8.40 14.42 3.83
N ALA A 97 -8.29 13.11 3.59
CA ALA A 97 -8.72 12.46 2.35
C ALA A 97 -10.24 12.36 2.19
N PHE A 98 -10.99 12.36 3.29
CA PHE A 98 -12.45 12.25 3.30
C PHE A 98 -13.15 13.56 3.70
N TYR A 99 -12.42 14.56 4.20
CA TYR A 99 -12.97 15.79 4.77
C TYR A 99 -13.89 16.56 3.80
N ASP A 100 -13.54 16.59 2.52
CA ASP A 100 -14.30 17.34 1.50
C ASP A 100 -14.30 16.56 0.16
N PRO A 101 -15.10 15.48 0.05
CA PRO A 101 -15.15 14.70 -1.17
C PRO A 101 -15.79 15.53 -2.29
N GLY A 102 -15.21 15.53 -3.48
CA GLY A 102 -15.82 16.22 -4.62
C GLY A 102 -17.18 15.62 -5.00
N ARG A 103 -18.13 16.44 -5.46
CA ARG A 103 -19.50 16.02 -5.81
C ARG A 103 -19.52 14.89 -6.85
N VAL A 104 -18.65 14.96 -7.86
CA VAL A 104 -18.49 13.89 -8.85
C VAL A 104 -18.00 12.59 -8.21
N ALA A 105 -17.02 12.66 -7.30
CA ALA A 105 -16.51 11.50 -6.58
C ALA A 105 -17.60 10.87 -5.69
N MET A 106 -18.39 11.68 -4.97
CA MET A 106 -19.55 11.20 -4.19
C MET A 106 -20.53 10.43 -5.08
N LYS A 107 -20.89 11.01 -6.23
CA LYS A 107 -21.84 10.39 -7.17
C LYS A 107 -21.30 9.10 -7.78
N MET A 108 -20.04 9.09 -8.21
CA MET A 108 -19.38 7.90 -8.73
C MET A 108 -19.30 6.79 -7.68
N ALA A 109 -18.91 7.12 -6.46
CA ALA A 109 -18.82 6.16 -5.36
C ALA A 109 -20.19 5.57 -5.04
N ALA A 110 -21.21 6.41 -4.85
CA ALA A 110 -22.59 5.98 -4.59
C ALA A 110 -23.13 5.06 -5.71
N SER A 111 -22.99 5.49 -6.97
CA SER A 111 -23.45 4.72 -8.13
C SER A 111 -22.70 3.38 -8.27
N SER A 112 -21.38 3.37 -8.08
CA SER A 112 -20.57 2.14 -8.08
C SER A 112 -20.95 1.17 -6.98
N ALA A 113 -21.48 1.70 -5.87
CA ALA A 113 -21.96 0.93 -4.76
C ALA A 113 -23.41 0.48 -4.94
N GLY A 114 -24.09 0.85 -6.03
CA GLY A 114 -25.48 0.52 -6.33
C GLY A 114 -26.50 1.42 -5.62
N VAL A 115 -26.15 2.67 -5.34
CA VAL A 115 -27.04 3.70 -4.78
C VAL A 115 -27.33 4.72 -5.88
N SER A 116 -28.62 4.96 -6.17
CA SER A 116 -29.01 5.93 -7.19
C SER A 116 -28.59 7.35 -6.78
N VAL A 117 -28.28 8.17 -7.77
CA VAL A 117 -27.98 9.60 -7.61
C VAL A 117 -28.76 10.38 -8.65
N PRO A 118 -29.16 11.63 -8.39
CA PRO A 118 -29.86 12.42 -9.40
C PRO A 118 -28.96 12.66 -10.62
N GLY A 119 -29.56 12.62 -11.82
CA GLY A 119 -28.90 13.08 -13.03
C GLY A 119 -28.40 14.51 -12.85
N TYR A 120 -27.21 14.83 -13.38
CA TYR A 120 -26.58 16.11 -13.10
C TYR A 120 -25.74 16.64 -14.26
N MET A 121 -25.40 17.93 -14.16
CA MET A 121 -24.42 18.60 -15.00
C MET A 121 -23.67 19.68 -14.20
N ASP A 122 -22.34 19.67 -14.32
CA ASP A 122 -21.49 20.77 -13.85
C ASP A 122 -21.40 21.84 -14.95
N ALA A 123 -22.14 22.94 -14.78
CA ALA A 123 -22.20 24.02 -15.74
C ALA A 123 -21.20 25.13 -15.39
N LYS A 124 -20.36 25.51 -16.36
CA LYS A 124 -19.43 26.66 -16.26
C LYS A 124 -19.78 27.77 -17.24
N CYS A 125 -20.58 27.48 -18.25
CA CYS A 125 -21.02 28.43 -19.25
C CYS A 125 -22.44 28.17 -19.74
N LEU A 126 -22.98 29.07 -20.54
CA LEU A 126 -24.35 28.98 -21.06
C LEU A 126 -24.57 27.74 -21.96
N ALA A 127 -23.53 27.27 -22.65
CA ALA A 127 -23.60 26.06 -23.47
C ALA A 127 -23.90 24.83 -22.60
N ASP A 128 -23.21 24.70 -21.46
CA ASP A 128 -23.47 23.63 -20.49
C ASP A 128 -24.89 23.74 -19.95
N VAL A 129 -25.36 24.94 -19.60
CA VAL A 129 -26.74 25.12 -19.10
C VAL A 129 -27.78 24.70 -20.15
N SER A 130 -27.52 24.99 -21.43
CA SER A 130 -28.39 24.61 -22.54
C SER A 130 -28.38 23.10 -22.76
N GLN A 131 -27.23 22.46 -22.57
CA GLN A 131 -27.09 21.01 -22.61
C GLN A 131 -27.84 20.35 -21.45
N ALA A 132 -27.71 20.87 -20.23
CA ALA A 132 -28.44 20.38 -19.05
C ALA A 132 -29.96 20.43 -19.27
N ALA A 133 -30.48 21.52 -19.84
CA ALA A 133 -31.90 21.65 -20.18
C ALA A 133 -32.40 20.61 -21.20
N ALA A 134 -31.50 20.12 -22.06
CA ALA A 134 -31.84 19.15 -23.11
C ALA A 134 -31.68 17.69 -22.65
N SER A 135 -30.78 17.42 -21.70
CA SER A 135 -30.44 16.05 -21.27
C SER A 135 -31.03 15.64 -19.92
N LEU A 136 -31.43 16.58 -19.07
CA LEU A 136 -31.99 16.32 -17.74
C LEU A 136 -33.51 16.57 -17.70
N SER A 137 -34.18 15.92 -16.76
CA SER A 137 -35.64 16.01 -16.59
C SER A 137 -36.01 17.07 -15.56
N PHE A 138 -36.88 18.01 -15.94
CA PHE A 138 -37.44 18.98 -14.99
C PHE A 138 -38.41 18.30 -14.01
N PRO A 139 -38.53 18.78 -12.76
CA PRO A 139 -37.85 19.94 -12.17
C PRO A 139 -36.35 19.72 -11.97
N LEU A 140 -35.56 20.78 -12.07
CA LEU A 140 -34.13 20.79 -11.78
C LEU A 140 -33.84 21.65 -10.54
N ILE A 141 -32.71 21.43 -9.90
CA ILE A 141 -32.20 22.27 -8.82
C ILE A 141 -30.82 22.79 -9.18
N VAL A 142 -30.63 24.11 -9.03
CA VAL A 142 -29.36 24.80 -9.27
C VAL A 142 -28.67 25.07 -7.95
N LYS A 143 -27.52 24.44 -7.75
CA LYS A 143 -26.74 24.46 -6.51
C LYS A 143 -25.37 25.10 -6.73
N HIS A 144 -24.75 25.53 -5.62
CA HIS A 144 -23.35 25.92 -5.60
C HIS A 144 -22.47 24.74 -6.05
N PRO A 145 -21.41 24.94 -6.85
CA PRO A 145 -20.60 23.85 -7.41
C PRO A 145 -19.99 22.94 -6.33
N ASN A 146 -19.62 23.52 -5.19
CA ASN A 146 -19.08 22.79 -4.03
C ASN A 146 -20.07 22.63 -2.86
N SER A 147 -21.22 23.35 -2.91
CA SER A 147 -22.32 23.35 -1.92
C SER A 147 -21.92 23.18 -0.45
N TYR A 148 -21.51 24.27 0.21
CA TYR A 148 -21.37 24.32 1.68
C TYR A 148 -22.56 25.05 2.30
N ASN A 149 -23.09 24.52 3.40
CA ASN A 149 -24.07 25.20 4.26
C ASN A 149 -25.32 25.78 3.57
N SER A 150 -25.73 25.18 2.45
CA SER A 150 -26.83 25.66 1.59
C SER A 150 -26.62 27.10 1.08
N ILE A 151 -25.37 27.58 1.03
CA ILE A 151 -25.04 28.92 0.53
C ILE A 151 -25.48 29.04 -0.93
N GLY A 152 -26.19 30.13 -1.22
CA GLY A 152 -26.74 30.40 -2.55
C GLY A 152 -28.01 29.62 -2.91
N LEU A 153 -28.47 28.69 -2.05
CA LEU A 153 -29.76 28.02 -2.25
C LEU A 153 -30.90 28.88 -1.69
N THR A 154 -31.79 29.28 -2.60
CA THR A 154 -33.06 29.94 -2.31
C THR A 154 -34.21 29.09 -2.87
N PRO A 155 -35.48 29.36 -2.55
CA PRO A 155 -36.61 28.67 -3.20
C PRO A 155 -36.55 28.69 -4.74
N ASP A 156 -36.05 29.78 -5.33
CA ASP A 156 -35.85 29.94 -6.79
C ASP A 156 -34.79 29.00 -7.39
N SER A 157 -33.99 28.33 -6.55
CA SER A 157 -33.04 27.33 -7.02
C SER A 157 -33.72 26.09 -7.59
N ARG A 158 -34.96 25.80 -7.21
CA ARG A 158 -35.79 24.77 -7.86
C ARG A 158 -36.47 25.37 -9.08
N VAL A 159 -36.05 24.93 -10.27
CA VAL A 159 -36.49 25.47 -11.55
C VAL A 159 -37.33 24.44 -12.30
N VAL A 160 -38.40 24.90 -12.95
CA VAL A 160 -39.35 24.06 -13.71
C VAL A 160 -39.37 24.38 -15.21
N THR A 161 -38.56 25.36 -15.65
CA THR A 161 -38.45 25.77 -17.06
C THR A 161 -36.99 26.05 -17.44
N ALA A 162 -36.66 25.90 -18.73
CA ALA A 162 -35.34 26.24 -19.25
C ALA A 162 -34.95 27.70 -19.05
N GLU A 163 -35.91 28.63 -19.12
CA GLU A 163 -35.65 30.05 -18.87
C GLU A 163 -35.29 30.31 -17.40
N ALA A 164 -36.02 29.69 -16.46
CA ALA A 164 -35.69 29.77 -15.04
C ALA A 164 -34.33 29.14 -14.74
N LEU A 165 -34.03 27.98 -15.35
CA LEU A 165 -32.72 27.32 -15.26
C LEU A 165 -31.61 28.27 -15.71
N GLN A 166 -31.74 28.86 -16.90
CA GLN A 166 -30.75 29.78 -17.45
C GLN A 166 -30.48 30.96 -16.50
N ARG A 167 -31.55 31.61 -16.02
CA ARG A 167 -31.41 32.76 -15.10
C ARG A 167 -30.69 32.36 -13.80
N GLN A 168 -31.10 31.25 -13.20
CA GLN A 168 -30.56 30.83 -11.90
C GLN A 168 -29.12 30.29 -12.02
N ALA A 169 -28.84 29.49 -13.05
CA ALA A 169 -27.50 28.97 -13.31
C ALA A 169 -26.50 30.10 -13.61
N LEU A 170 -26.89 31.11 -14.41
CA LEU A 170 -26.01 32.27 -14.67
C LEU A 170 -25.70 33.06 -13.41
N LYS A 171 -26.66 33.26 -12.50
CA LYS A 171 -26.40 33.90 -11.20
C LYS A 171 -25.35 33.12 -10.41
N MET A 172 -25.51 31.79 -10.34
CA MET A 172 -24.59 30.91 -9.61
C MET A 172 -23.19 30.90 -10.24
N ILE A 173 -23.09 30.81 -11.57
CA ILE A 173 -21.82 30.88 -12.31
C ILE A 173 -21.11 32.22 -12.10
N GLN A 174 -21.85 33.34 -12.15
CA GLN A 174 -21.28 34.66 -11.92
C GLN A 174 -20.77 34.84 -10.48
N ALA A 175 -21.47 34.27 -9.51
CA ALA A 175 -21.09 34.38 -8.10
C ALA A 175 -19.96 33.44 -7.70
N TYR A 176 -19.91 32.22 -8.25
CA TYR A 176 -19.07 31.12 -7.74
C TYR A 176 -18.25 30.39 -8.81
N GLY A 177 -18.24 30.87 -10.05
CA GLY A 177 -17.47 30.29 -11.16
C GLY A 177 -18.05 29.00 -11.75
N GLY A 178 -19.18 28.52 -11.24
CA GLY A 178 -19.87 27.34 -11.74
C GLY A 178 -21.26 27.16 -11.12
N ALA A 179 -22.03 26.20 -11.64
CA ALA A 179 -23.31 25.78 -11.08
C ALA A 179 -23.47 24.26 -11.22
N LEU A 180 -23.81 23.59 -10.13
CA LEU A 180 -24.22 22.19 -10.17
C LEU A 180 -25.73 22.15 -10.45
N ILE A 181 -26.12 21.60 -11.60
CA ILE A 181 -27.51 21.43 -12.01
C ILE A 181 -27.87 19.96 -11.80
N GLU A 182 -28.89 19.66 -11.01
CA GLU A 182 -29.34 18.29 -10.75
C GLU A 182 -30.82 18.13 -11.03
N GLU A 183 -31.24 16.93 -11.40
CA GLU A 183 -32.65 16.54 -11.37
C GLU A 183 -33.17 16.64 -9.94
N PHE A 184 -34.26 17.38 -9.76
CA PHE A 184 -34.89 17.52 -8.47
C PHE A 184 -35.81 16.34 -8.23
N ILE A 185 -35.39 15.46 -7.32
CA ILE A 185 -36.19 14.31 -6.90
C ILE A 185 -37.36 14.81 -6.05
N GLU A 186 -38.56 14.77 -6.60
CA GLU A 186 -39.80 15.06 -5.87
C GLU A 186 -40.12 13.93 -4.89
N GLY A 187 -40.41 14.28 -3.64
CA GLY A 187 -40.82 13.31 -2.62
C GLY A 187 -40.27 13.61 -1.22
N ARG A 188 -40.05 12.53 -0.45
CA ARG A 188 -39.64 12.59 0.96
C ARG A 188 -38.13 12.78 1.08
N GLU A 189 -37.68 13.49 2.11
CA GLU A 189 -36.26 13.74 2.39
C GLU A 189 -35.85 13.07 3.71
N PHE A 190 -34.72 12.37 3.67
CA PHE A 190 -34.20 11.61 4.80
C PHE A 190 -32.74 11.94 5.04
N THR A 191 -32.31 11.67 6.25
CA THR A 191 -30.92 11.83 6.64
C THR A 191 -30.49 10.71 7.57
N VAL A 192 -29.29 10.19 7.35
CA VAL A 192 -28.71 9.07 8.09
C VAL A 192 -27.35 9.50 8.62
N LEU A 193 -27.15 9.43 9.93
CA LEU A 193 -25.85 9.60 10.56
C LEU A 193 -25.11 8.25 10.51
N ILE A 194 -23.87 8.26 10.07
CA ILE A 194 -23.04 7.07 9.97
C ILE A 194 -21.65 7.31 10.55
N ALA A 195 -21.10 6.31 11.24
CA ALA A 195 -19.74 6.31 11.75
C ALA A 195 -18.91 5.12 11.25
N GLU A 196 -17.61 5.33 11.14
CA GLU A 196 -16.62 4.33 10.74
C GLU A 196 -16.68 3.08 11.64
N ARG A 197 -16.40 1.90 11.08
CA ARG A 197 -16.33 0.62 11.82
C ARG A 197 -15.12 0.56 12.76
N ARG A 198 -15.23 -0.13 13.91
CA ARG A 198 -14.10 -0.25 14.86
C ARG A 198 -13.17 -1.42 14.57
N ASN A 199 -13.50 -2.30 13.64
CA ASN A 199 -12.61 -3.35 13.17
C ASN A 199 -13.14 -3.89 11.83
N ALA A 200 -12.34 -4.72 11.16
CA ALA A 200 -12.68 -5.26 9.84
C ALA A 200 -13.88 -6.22 9.86
N GLN A 201 -14.26 -6.75 11.03
CA GLN A 201 -15.38 -7.67 11.21
C GLN A 201 -16.70 -6.93 11.49
N GLU A 202 -16.67 -5.64 11.81
CA GLU A 202 -17.83 -4.79 12.01
C GLU A 202 -18.24 -4.06 10.72
N LEU A 203 -19.54 -3.82 10.55
CA LEU A 203 -20.04 -2.85 9.57
C LEU A 203 -19.85 -1.42 10.10
N ALA A 204 -19.92 -0.44 9.20
CA ALA A 204 -20.06 0.95 9.62
C ALA A 204 -21.33 1.09 10.46
N TRP A 205 -21.27 1.93 11.51
CA TRP A 205 -22.40 2.13 12.39
C TRP A 205 -23.32 3.19 11.80
N ALA A 206 -24.30 2.74 10.99
CA ALA A 206 -25.42 3.56 10.57
C ALA A 206 -26.44 3.63 11.71
N LEU A 207 -26.88 4.86 12.05
CA LEU A 207 -27.90 5.11 13.07
C LEU A 207 -29.30 5.15 12.43
N PRO A 208 -30.37 5.06 13.24
CA PRO A 208 -31.75 5.18 12.75
C PRO A 208 -31.95 6.42 11.86
N SER A 209 -32.68 6.25 10.78
CA SER A 209 -32.90 7.32 9.79
C SER A 209 -33.89 8.35 10.33
N LEU A 210 -33.63 9.61 10.00
CA LEU A 210 -34.50 10.73 10.29
C LEU A 210 -35.17 11.23 9.01
N GLU A 211 -36.48 11.38 9.01
CA GLU A 211 -37.23 12.07 7.97
C GLU A 211 -37.33 13.57 8.29
N VAL A 212 -37.06 14.40 7.28
CA VAL A 212 -37.25 15.85 7.33
C VAL A 212 -38.63 16.19 6.79
N LEU A 213 -39.45 16.85 7.61
CA LEU A 213 -40.81 17.26 7.28
C LEU A 213 -40.82 18.75 6.96
N PHE A 214 -41.17 19.09 5.72
CA PHE A 214 -41.21 20.47 5.26
C PHE A 214 -42.55 21.15 5.61
N PRO A 215 -42.53 22.44 6.02
CA PRO A 215 -43.74 23.22 6.21
C PRO A 215 -44.48 23.43 4.88
N THR A 216 -45.76 23.78 4.95
CA THR A 216 -46.58 24.02 3.75
C THR A 216 -45.96 25.11 2.86
N GLY A 217 -45.77 24.78 1.58
CA GLY A 217 -45.18 25.68 0.58
C GLY A 217 -43.70 25.44 0.33
N GLU A 218 -43.02 24.74 1.23
CA GLU A 218 -41.61 24.38 1.10
C GLU A 218 -41.44 22.94 0.63
N THR A 219 -40.43 22.70 -0.22
CA THR A 219 -40.19 21.37 -0.78
C THR A 219 -38.76 20.89 -0.62
N PHE A 220 -37.83 21.73 -0.13
CA PHE A 220 -36.42 21.37 0.12
C PHE A 220 -35.74 22.33 1.08
N LYS A 221 -34.63 21.90 1.67
CA LYS A 221 -33.86 22.67 2.67
C LYS A 221 -32.97 23.72 1.99
N HIS A 222 -33.50 24.94 1.80
CA HIS A 222 -32.72 26.10 1.36
C HIS A 222 -32.07 26.86 2.54
N PHE A 223 -31.27 27.90 2.26
CA PHE A 223 -30.47 28.59 3.28
C PHE A 223 -31.28 29.09 4.49
N ASP A 224 -32.34 29.87 4.25
CA ASP A 224 -33.14 30.46 5.33
C ASP A 224 -33.83 29.39 6.19
N LEU A 225 -34.39 28.33 5.60
CA LEU A 225 -34.93 27.20 6.37
C LEU A 225 -33.87 26.47 7.19
N LYS A 226 -32.62 26.39 6.70
CA LYS A 226 -31.55 25.73 7.43
C LYS A 226 -31.07 26.56 8.63
N TRP A 227 -30.93 27.87 8.48
CA TRP A 227 -30.20 28.71 9.44
C TRP A 227 -31.08 29.68 10.24
N LYS A 228 -32.13 30.24 9.62
CA LYS A 228 -32.98 31.27 10.26
C LYS A 228 -34.24 30.65 10.86
N ASP A 229 -34.88 29.79 10.08
CA ASP A 229 -36.19 29.22 10.40
C ASP A 229 -36.12 27.71 10.68
N TYR A 230 -34.97 27.21 11.18
CA TYR A 230 -34.75 25.77 11.39
C TYR A 230 -35.86 25.08 12.20
N ARG A 231 -36.45 25.80 13.16
CA ARG A 231 -37.55 25.30 14.00
C ARG A 231 -38.86 25.06 13.25
N SER A 232 -39.02 25.58 12.03
CA SER A 232 -40.20 25.28 11.20
C SER A 232 -40.09 23.93 10.49
N LEU A 233 -38.90 23.32 10.45
CA LEU A 233 -38.72 21.97 9.96
C LEU A 233 -39.16 20.98 11.04
N GLY A 234 -40.03 20.05 10.65
CA GLY A 234 -40.36 18.89 11.46
C GLY A 234 -39.33 17.79 11.26
N HIS A 235 -39.17 16.95 12.27
CA HIS A 235 -38.29 15.79 12.26
C HIS A 235 -39.06 14.59 12.80
N SER A 236 -39.01 13.46 12.09
CA SER A 236 -39.63 12.21 12.53
C SER A 236 -38.67 11.05 12.33
N ALA A 237 -38.59 10.15 13.31
CA ALA A 237 -37.93 8.86 13.09
C ALA A 237 -38.63 8.09 11.96
N VAL A 238 -37.85 7.40 11.13
CA VAL A 238 -38.42 6.50 10.10
C VAL A 238 -38.89 5.22 10.78
N HIS A 239 -40.21 5.06 10.90
CA HIS A 239 -40.81 3.89 11.56
C HIS A 239 -41.03 2.69 10.64
N ASP A 240 -40.94 2.89 9.32
CA ASP A 240 -40.93 1.78 8.36
C ASP A 240 -39.56 1.11 8.39
N CYS A 241 -39.49 -0.06 9.04
CA CYS A 241 -38.25 -0.81 9.21
C CYS A 241 -37.58 -1.19 7.87
N ALA A 242 -38.36 -1.46 6.82
CA ALA A 242 -37.79 -1.84 5.52
C ALA A 242 -37.11 -0.64 4.86
N LEU A 243 -37.76 0.52 4.89
CA LEU A 243 -37.21 1.77 4.39
C LEU A 243 -35.99 2.23 5.22
N ASP A 244 -36.06 2.15 6.54
CA ASP A 244 -34.95 2.52 7.42
C ASP A 244 -33.71 1.65 7.16
N LEU A 245 -33.88 0.32 7.03
CA LEU A 245 -32.78 -0.58 6.66
C LEU A 245 -32.22 -0.26 5.26
N GLN A 246 -33.08 0.08 4.30
CA GLN A 246 -32.65 0.46 2.95
C GLN A 246 -31.82 1.76 2.96
N LEU A 247 -32.21 2.76 3.74
CA LEU A 247 -31.48 4.01 3.92
C LEU A 247 -30.13 3.79 4.62
N GLN A 248 -30.11 3.01 5.69
CA GLN A 248 -28.89 2.67 6.43
C GLN A 248 -27.90 1.88 5.57
N ASP A 249 -28.38 0.92 4.77
CA ASP A 249 -27.55 0.15 3.84
C ASP A 249 -26.99 1.06 2.73
N ALA A 250 -27.81 1.93 2.13
CA ALA A 250 -27.35 2.89 1.12
C ALA A 250 -26.29 3.85 1.68
N ALA A 251 -26.47 4.35 2.91
CA ALA A 251 -25.50 5.18 3.61
C ALA A 251 -24.19 4.41 3.85
N SER A 252 -24.28 3.17 4.33
CA SER A 252 -23.13 2.30 4.62
C SER A 252 -22.31 1.98 3.39
N ARG A 253 -22.96 1.61 2.29
CA ARG A 253 -22.32 1.33 1.00
C ARG A 253 -21.63 2.58 0.43
N THR A 254 -22.31 3.73 0.48
CA THR A 254 -21.75 5.01 0.01
C THR A 254 -20.53 5.42 0.85
N PHE A 255 -20.65 5.39 2.18
CA PHE A 255 -19.56 5.73 3.09
C PHE A 255 -18.34 4.82 2.87
N PHE A 256 -18.57 3.51 2.70
CA PHE A 256 -17.49 2.56 2.39
C PHE A 256 -16.82 2.86 1.04
N ALA A 257 -17.60 3.10 -0.02
CA ALA A 257 -17.07 3.39 -1.36
C ALA A 257 -16.23 4.67 -1.42
N LEU A 258 -16.49 5.62 -0.51
CA LEU A 258 -15.70 6.85 -0.36
C LEU A 258 -14.49 6.71 0.59
N ASN A 259 -14.22 5.51 1.11
CA ASN A 259 -13.25 5.29 2.19
C ASN A 259 -13.51 6.22 3.38
N GLY A 260 -14.79 6.35 3.78
CA GLY A 260 -15.24 7.23 4.83
C GLY A 260 -14.51 6.98 6.16
N THR A 261 -14.19 8.06 6.86
CA THR A 261 -13.46 8.04 8.14
C THR A 261 -14.17 8.93 9.16
N GLY A 262 -14.10 8.55 10.43
CA GLY A 262 -14.80 9.26 11.49
C GLY A 262 -16.30 9.08 11.41
N TYR A 263 -17.03 10.10 10.97
CA TYR A 263 -18.48 10.08 10.79
C TYR A 263 -18.90 10.98 9.62
N ALA A 264 -20.12 10.79 9.14
CA ALA A 264 -20.74 11.66 8.16
C ALA A 264 -22.26 11.59 8.26
N ARG A 265 -22.94 12.57 7.68
CA ARG A 265 -24.38 12.53 7.44
C ARG A 265 -24.66 12.30 5.95
N CYS A 266 -25.44 11.29 5.63
CA CYS A 266 -25.90 11.02 4.26
C CYS A 266 -27.33 11.53 4.11
N ASP A 267 -27.54 12.49 3.20
CA ASP A 267 -28.84 13.08 2.93
C ASP A 267 -29.42 12.45 1.64
N PHE A 268 -30.67 11.99 1.71
CA PHE A 268 -31.35 11.23 0.67
C PHE A 268 -32.69 11.83 0.31
N ARG A 269 -33.15 11.55 -0.91
CA ARG A 269 -34.55 11.72 -1.29
C ARG A 269 -35.14 10.46 -1.86
N MET A 270 -36.42 10.23 -1.59
CA MET A 270 -37.17 9.12 -2.15
C MET A 270 -38.27 9.62 -3.07
N SER A 271 -38.28 9.11 -4.30
CA SER A 271 -39.31 9.42 -5.28
C SER A 271 -40.66 8.79 -4.93
N ALA A 272 -41.72 9.17 -5.65
CA ALA A 272 -43.04 8.56 -5.51
C ALA A 272 -43.09 7.05 -5.82
N SER A 273 -42.10 6.52 -6.58
CA SER A 273 -41.97 5.07 -6.84
C SER A 273 -41.24 4.31 -5.73
N GLY A 274 -40.74 5.01 -4.70
CA GLY A 274 -39.96 4.41 -3.61
C GLY A 274 -38.47 4.27 -3.91
N GLU A 275 -37.97 4.82 -5.02
CA GLU A 275 -36.54 4.81 -5.33
C GLU A 275 -35.80 5.89 -4.52
N ILE A 276 -34.69 5.52 -3.89
CA ILE A 276 -33.89 6.39 -3.02
C ILE A 276 -32.67 6.90 -3.79
N PHE A 277 -32.45 8.21 -3.72
CA PHE A 277 -31.37 8.93 -4.35
C PHE A 277 -30.49 9.59 -3.29
N LEU A 278 -29.18 9.34 -3.31
CA LEU A 278 -28.23 10.08 -2.49
C LEU A 278 -28.09 11.51 -3.05
N LEU A 279 -28.36 12.50 -2.20
CA LEU A 279 -28.13 13.91 -2.52
C LEU A 279 -26.71 14.32 -2.16
N GLU A 280 -26.30 14.02 -0.93
CA GLU A 280 -24.98 14.37 -0.42
C GLU A 280 -24.54 13.52 0.76
N ILE A 281 -23.24 13.56 1.01
CA ILE A 281 -22.63 13.08 2.23
C ILE A 281 -21.81 14.24 2.83
N ASN A 282 -22.06 14.56 4.11
CA ASN A 282 -21.36 15.61 4.83
C ASN A 282 -20.52 15.01 5.96
N PRO A 283 -19.19 14.91 5.80
CA PRO A 283 -18.26 14.43 6.82
C PRO A 283 -18.07 15.38 8.02
N ASN A 284 -18.43 16.65 7.84
CA ASN A 284 -18.28 17.72 8.84
C ASN A 284 -19.66 18.23 9.25
N CYS A 285 -20.59 17.31 9.49
CA CYS A 285 -21.93 17.67 9.90
C CYS A 285 -21.94 18.17 11.35
N ASP A 286 -22.77 19.19 11.59
CA ASP A 286 -22.99 19.77 12.90
C ASP A 286 -23.51 18.72 13.89
N VAL A 287 -22.87 18.64 15.06
CA VAL A 287 -23.18 17.68 16.12
C VAL A 287 -22.74 18.21 17.49
N PHE A 288 -23.34 17.70 18.55
CA PHE A 288 -23.10 18.08 19.94
C PHE A 288 -23.62 19.46 20.32
N TYR A 289 -24.63 19.97 19.63
CA TYR A 289 -25.33 21.17 20.08
C TYR A 289 -26.05 20.94 21.42
N PRO A 290 -26.32 22.00 22.20
CA PRO A 290 -27.07 21.88 23.45
C PRO A 290 -28.54 21.46 23.20
N GLU A 291 -29.16 20.85 24.20
CA GLU A 291 -30.60 20.53 24.16
C GLU A 291 -31.44 21.77 23.84
N GLY A 292 -32.42 21.60 22.93
CA GLY A 292 -33.23 22.70 22.41
C GLY A 292 -32.63 23.46 21.23
N ALA A 293 -31.41 23.11 20.82
CA ALA A 293 -30.73 23.61 19.61
C ALA A 293 -30.21 22.48 18.72
N TYR A 294 -30.77 21.27 18.85
CA TYR A 294 -30.33 20.09 18.09
C TYR A 294 -30.47 20.30 16.59
N GLY A 295 -29.39 19.95 15.87
CA GLY A 295 -29.42 19.73 14.44
C GLY A 295 -29.82 18.29 14.12
N CYS A 296 -29.92 17.94 12.84
CA CYS A 296 -30.37 16.61 12.41
C CYS A 296 -29.52 15.46 12.99
N ALA A 297 -28.20 15.64 13.13
CA ALA A 297 -27.35 14.60 13.72
C ALA A 297 -27.63 14.39 15.21
N ASP A 298 -27.85 15.48 15.96
CA ASP A 298 -28.23 15.40 17.38
C ASP A 298 -29.63 14.80 17.57
N GLU A 299 -30.58 15.11 16.68
CA GLU A 299 -31.90 14.49 16.68
C GLU A 299 -31.80 12.98 16.46
N ILE A 300 -31.00 12.52 15.49
CA ILE A 300 -30.74 11.09 15.24
C ILE A 300 -30.14 10.42 16.48
N LEU A 301 -29.16 11.06 17.11
CA LEU A 301 -28.52 10.54 18.32
C LEU A 301 -29.52 10.45 19.48
N ALA A 302 -30.41 11.44 19.63
CA ALA A 302 -31.41 11.48 20.69
C ALA A 302 -32.50 10.41 20.56
N MET A 303 -32.73 9.84 19.36
CA MET A 303 -33.66 8.72 19.17
C MET A 303 -33.19 7.43 19.84
N THR A 304 -31.89 7.32 20.12
CA THR A 304 -31.30 6.15 20.76
C THR A 304 -30.99 6.46 22.22
N PRO A 305 -31.36 5.58 23.18
CA PRO A 305 -30.92 5.73 24.57
C PRO A 305 -29.40 5.89 24.67
N ASP A 306 -28.98 6.94 25.38
CA ASP A 306 -27.57 7.32 25.55
C ASP A 306 -26.81 7.53 24.21
N GLY A 307 -27.53 7.84 23.12
CA GLY A 307 -26.96 7.87 21.77
C GLY A 307 -25.77 8.80 21.63
N HIS A 308 -25.84 10.03 22.17
CA HIS A 308 -24.71 10.96 22.18
C HIS A 308 -23.49 10.42 22.93
N ILE A 309 -23.69 9.82 24.11
CA ILE A 309 -22.60 9.26 24.92
C ILE A 309 -21.92 8.12 24.16
N ARG A 310 -22.72 7.18 23.65
CA ARG A 310 -22.21 6.04 22.86
C ARG A 310 -21.48 6.49 21.60
N PHE A 311 -21.96 7.56 20.97
CA PHE A 311 -21.32 8.14 19.80
C PHE A 311 -19.96 8.76 20.12
N VAL A 312 -19.87 9.54 21.21
CA VAL A 312 -18.59 10.07 21.69
C VAL A 312 -17.60 8.94 22.01
N GLU A 313 -18.02 7.91 22.73
CA GLU A 313 -17.19 6.73 23.05
C GLU A 313 -16.69 6.02 21.79
N HIS A 314 -17.57 5.89 20.77
CA HIS A 314 -17.21 5.31 19.49
C HIS A 314 -16.16 6.15 18.75
N LEU A 315 -16.35 7.47 18.67
CA LEU A 315 -15.39 8.37 18.04
C LEU A 315 -14.03 8.38 18.76
N ILE A 316 -14.02 8.23 20.08
CA ILE A 316 -12.81 8.07 20.89
C ILE A 316 -12.05 6.80 20.48
N ALA A 317 -12.75 5.67 20.39
CA ALA A 317 -12.13 4.40 20.00
C ALA A 317 -11.50 4.52 18.60
N LEU A 318 -12.21 5.10 17.65
CA LEU A 318 -11.72 5.33 16.28
C LEU A 318 -10.49 6.26 16.27
N ALA A 319 -10.51 7.36 17.02
CA ALA A 319 -9.40 8.29 17.13
C ALA A 319 -8.13 7.61 17.68
N GLN A 320 -8.28 6.78 18.71
CA GLN A 320 -7.17 6.03 19.31
C GLN A 320 -6.63 4.96 18.35
N MET A 321 -7.50 4.24 17.66
CA MET A 321 -7.10 3.24 16.67
C MET A 321 -6.32 3.87 15.51
N ARG A 322 -6.80 5.00 14.97
CA ARG A 322 -6.10 5.71 13.88
C ARG A 322 -4.73 6.20 14.33
N ARG A 323 -4.63 6.76 15.53
CA ARG A 323 -3.34 7.16 16.11
C ARG A 323 -2.37 5.99 16.26
N GLU A 324 -2.84 4.83 16.71
CA GLU A 324 -2.00 3.64 16.85
C GLU A 324 -1.59 3.09 15.47
N ALA A 325 -2.50 3.05 14.50
CA ALA A 325 -2.20 2.64 13.13
C ALA A 325 -1.23 3.59 12.41
N GLY A 326 -1.30 4.89 12.70
CA GLY A 326 -0.39 5.92 12.19
C GLY A 326 0.98 5.94 12.89
N ARG A 327 1.13 5.21 14.01
CA ARG A 327 2.37 5.17 14.77
C ARG A 327 3.45 4.43 13.99
N ARG A 328 4.41 5.17 13.45
CA ARG A 328 5.59 4.58 12.82
C ARG A 328 6.48 3.97 13.90
N CYS A 329 6.72 2.67 13.80
CA CYS A 329 7.69 1.95 14.64
C CYS A 329 9.15 2.10 14.14
N TRP A 330 9.36 2.90 13.09
CA TRP A 330 10.66 3.09 12.45
C TRP A 330 10.88 4.52 11.94
N VAL A 331 12.14 4.81 11.63
CA VAL A 331 12.62 6.06 11.04
C VAL A 331 13.66 5.78 9.96
N THR A 332 13.71 6.62 8.93
CA THR A 332 14.79 6.58 7.93
C THR A 332 16.02 7.31 8.48
N ARG A 333 17.18 6.64 8.47
CA ARG A 333 18.47 7.24 8.84
C ARG A 333 19.50 7.01 7.75
N PHE A 334 20.49 7.89 7.69
CA PHE A 334 21.67 7.71 6.87
C PHE A 334 22.75 6.98 7.66
N ASP A 335 23.25 5.90 7.09
CA ASP A 335 24.41 5.13 7.51
C ASP A 335 25.54 5.34 6.48
N ARG A 336 26.79 5.46 6.92
CA ARG A 336 27.91 5.75 6.02
C ARG A 336 28.30 4.59 5.13
N GLU A 337 28.10 3.36 5.60
CA GLU A 337 28.49 2.15 4.89
C GLU A 337 27.38 1.71 3.94
N ASN A 338 26.13 1.82 4.37
CA ASN A 338 24.97 1.25 3.68
C ASN A 338 24.00 2.31 3.12
N GLY A 339 24.30 3.60 3.24
CA GLY A 339 23.44 4.68 2.78
C GLY A 339 22.17 4.83 3.62
N PHE A 340 21.04 5.19 3.00
CA PHE A 340 19.78 5.33 3.73
C PHE A 340 19.18 3.96 4.05
N GLY A 341 18.67 3.81 5.28
CA GLY A 341 17.96 2.61 5.70
C GLY A 341 16.87 2.91 6.72
N MET A 342 15.98 1.95 6.93
CA MET A 342 14.95 1.99 7.95
C MET A 342 15.47 1.42 9.28
N PHE A 343 15.19 2.09 10.40
CA PHE A 343 15.64 1.69 11.74
C PHE A 343 14.48 1.72 12.73
N ALA A 344 14.40 0.73 13.60
CA ALA A 344 13.39 0.67 14.65
C ALA A 344 13.57 1.85 15.64
N VAL A 345 12.48 2.50 16.05
CA VAL A 345 12.51 3.55 17.11
C VAL A 345 11.97 3.07 18.45
N ALA A 346 11.31 1.91 18.45
CA ALA A 346 10.74 1.25 19.61
C ALA A 346 10.89 -0.27 19.43
N PRO A 347 10.71 -1.08 20.49
CA PRO A 347 10.70 -2.53 20.34
C PRO A 347 9.58 -2.96 19.39
N ILE A 348 9.90 -3.86 18.44
CA ILE A 348 8.93 -4.44 17.51
C ILE A 348 8.91 -5.95 17.76
N GLY A 349 7.76 -6.48 18.19
CA GLY A 349 7.62 -7.91 18.44
C GLY A 349 7.55 -8.72 17.15
N ALA A 350 8.01 -9.97 17.18
CA ALA A 350 7.87 -10.91 16.07
C ALA A 350 6.42 -10.99 15.57
N GLY A 351 6.23 -11.01 14.25
CA GLY A 351 4.90 -11.02 13.62
C GLY A 351 4.18 -9.68 13.60
N SER A 352 4.80 -8.59 14.07
CA SER A 352 4.20 -7.25 13.99
C SER A 352 4.31 -6.65 12.59
N LEU A 353 3.30 -5.89 12.18
CA LEU A 353 3.32 -5.11 10.95
C LEU A 353 4.34 -3.95 11.06
N ILE A 354 5.33 -3.93 10.17
CA ILE A 354 6.32 -2.85 10.07
C ILE A 354 5.86 -1.80 9.08
N LYS A 355 5.42 -2.26 7.89
CA LYS A 355 4.94 -1.40 6.82
C LYS A 355 3.85 -2.10 6.03
N ARG A 356 2.68 -1.46 5.98
CA ARG A 356 1.59 -1.88 5.09
C ARG A 356 1.90 -1.45 3.66
N HIS A 357 1.78 -2.41 2.75
CA HIS A 357 1.74 -2.17 1.30
C HIS A 357 0.50 -2.80 0.65
N GLU A 358 -0.15 -3.74 1.33
CA GLU A 358 -1.46 -4.24 0.93
C GLU A 358 -2.49 -3.11 0.84
N GLN A 359 -3.24 -3.09 -0.26
CA GLN A 359 -4.27 -2.08 -0.55
C GLN A 359 -3.77 -0.63 -0.57
N CYS A 360 -2.46 -0.43 -0.71
CA CYS A 360 -1.85 0.90 -0.86
C CYS A 360 -1.53 1.18 -2.33
N ASN A 361 -1.53 2.45 -2.70
CA ASN A 361 -1.05 2.87 -4.02
C ASN A 361 0.43 2.51 -4.16
N GLN A 362 0.78 1.86 -5.27
CA GLN A 362 2.15 1.59 -5.66
C GLN A 362 2.37 2.10 -7.08
N ALA A 363 3.50 2.77 -7.30
CA ALA A 363 3.93 3.07 -8.64
C ALA A 363 4.42 1.77 -9.28
N ILE A 364 3.88 1.44 -10.46
CA ILE A 364 4.27 0.25 -11.23
C ILE A 364 4.72 0.65 -12.63
N VAL A 365 5.57 -0.17 -13.24
CA VAL A 365 6.05 0.04 -14.60
C VAL A 365 6.25 -1.31 -15.29
N SER A 366 5.99 -1.37 -16.60
CA SER A 366 6.35 -2.53 -17.40
C SER A 366 7.81 -2.47 -17.85
N GLN A 367 8.45 -3.63 -17.96
CA GLN A 367 9.84 -3.75 -18.39
C GLN A 367 10.04 -3.13 -19.79
N ASP A 368 9.13 -3.42 -20.72
CA ASP A 368 9.15 -2.87 -22.09
C ASP A 368 9.13 -1.35 -22.11
N TYR A 369 8.30 -0.72 -21.27
CA TYR A 369 8.26 0.74 -21.18
C TYR A 369 9.61 1.30 -20.72
N VAL A 370 10.23 0.68 -19.72
CA VAL A 370 11.57 1.08 -19.24
C VAL A 370 12.62 0.93 -20.35
N HIS A 371 12.60 -0.18 -21.09
CA HIS A 371 13.54 -0.39 -22.20
C HIS A 371 13.41 0.64 -23.32
N GLN A 372 12.18 1.04 -23.65
CA GLN A 372 11.91 1.95 -24.76
C GLN A 372 12.09 3.43 -24.37
N HIS A 373 11.81 3.79 -23.11
CA HIS A 373 11.62 5.19 -22.73
C HIS A 373 12.58 5.71 -21.65
N TRP A 374 13.29 4.85 -20.91
CA TRP A 374 14.11 5.30 -19.77
C TRP A 374 15.60 5.28 -20.11
N PRO A 375 16.21 6.44 -20.42
CA PRO A 375 17.63 6.51 -20.66
C PRO A 375 18.42 6.61 -19.35
N SER A 376 19.69 6.17 -19.38
CA SER A 376 20.75 6.57 -18.45
C SER A 376 20.42 6.37 -16.95
N LEU A 377 20.24 7.45 -16.18
CA LEU A 377 20.01 7.42 -14.75
C LEU A 377 18.70 6.73 -14.38
N ALA A 378 17.62 6.97 -15.13
CA ALA A 378 16.32 6.34 -14.88
C ALA A 378 16.43 4.81 -15.01
N ARG A 379 17.21 4.34 -16.00
CA ARG A 379 17.48 2.90 -16.15
C ARG A 379 18.22 2.32 -14.95
N ARG A 380 19.29 2.99 -14.49
CA ARG A 380 20.03 2.55 -13.30
C ARG A 380 19.16 2.52 -12.04
N TRP A 381 18.26 3.49 -11.89
CA TRP A 381 17.30 3.48 -10.78
C TRP A 381 16.33 2.32 -10.86
N PHE A 382 15.82 1.99 -12.05
CA PHE A 382 15.02 0.79 -12.24
C PHE A 382 15.79 -0.46 -11.85
N ASP A 383 17.00 -0.65 -12.40
CA ASP A 383 17.81 -1.84 -12.15
C ASP A 383 18.20 -2.00 -10.67
N GLN A 384 18.28 -0.89 -9.90
CA GLN A 384 18.67 -0.90 -8.49
C GLN A 384 17.49 -1.05 -7.51
N TYR A 385 16.34 -0.43 -7.77
CA TYR A 385 15.28 -0.27 -6.78
C TYR A 385 13.95 -0.91 -7.17
N ALA A 386 13.74 -1.24 -8.46
CA ALA A 386 12.51 -1.86 -8.90
C ALA A 386 12.50 -3.34 -8.48
N TRP A 387 11.36 -3.83 -8.00
CA TRP A 387 11.20 -5.24 -7.66
C TRP A 387 10.01 -5.86 -8.42
N PRO A 388 10.12 -7.11 -8.88
CA PRO A 388 9.14 -7.71 -9.78
C PRO A 388 7.84 -8.10 -9.06
N LEU A 389 6.72 -7.78 -9.68
CA LEU A 389 5.41 -8.33 -9.36
C LEU A 389 5.12 -9.57 -10.20
N ASN A 390 5.66 -9.61 -11.42
CA ASN A 390 5.78 -10.77 -12.30
C ASN A 390 6.97 -10.57 -13.26
N GLU A 391 7.08 -11.39 -14.31
CA GLU A 391 8.17 -11.31 -15.30
C GLU A 391 8.22 -9.97 -16.05
N GLU A 392 7.08 -9.31 -16.27
CA GLU A 392 6.96 -8.11 -17.11
C GLU A 392 6.70 -6.81 -16.34
N VAL A 393 6.16 -6.88 -15.12
CA VAL A 393 5.66 -5.74 -14.36
C VAL A 393 6.37 -5.64 -13.01
N TYR A 394 6.84 -4.43 -12.70
CA TYR A 394 7.66 -4.13 -11.54
C TYR A 394 7.01 -3.04 -10.70
N ALA A 395 7.11 -3.16 -9.39
CA ALA A 395 6.86 -2.07 -8.46
C ALA A 395 8.12 -1.20 -8.36
N ILE A 396 7.92 0.12 -8.34
CA ILE A 396 8.96 1.13 -8.27
C ILE A 396 8.67 2.11 -7.13
N TRP A 397 9.67 2.90 -6.77
CA TRP A 397 9.49 3.97 -5.81
C TRP A 397 8.48 5.01 -6.33
N SER A 398 7.72 5.58 -5.39
CA SER A 398 6.81 6.69 -5.65
C SER A 398 7.56 7.87 -6.28
N SER A 399 6.88 8.64 -7.13
CA SER A 399 7.41 9.92 -7.62
C SER A 399 7.52 10.96 -6.50
N ASN A 400 6.91 10.71 -5.33
CA ASN A 400 7.06 11.51 -4.12
C ASN A 400 8.14 10.91 -3.19
N PRO A 401 9.31 11.55 -3.02
CA PRO A 401 10.38 11.05 -2.16
C PRO A 401 10.01 10.94 -0.68
N GLN A 402 8.96 11.63 -0.22
CA GLN A 402 8.50 11.51 1.18
C GLN A 402 7.85 10.15 1.49
N GLU A 403 7.50 9.38 0.45
CA GLU A 403 6.91 8.04 0.56
C GLU A 403 7.96 6.92 0.49
N TRP A 404 9.22 7.25 0.18
CA TRP A 404 10.29 6.27 0.02
C TRP A 404 10.59 5.53 1.32
N CYS A 405 10.73 4.21 1.21
CA CYS A 405 10.98 3.29 2.32
C CYS A 405 12.23 2.44 1.97
N PRO A 406 13.46 2.95 2.20
CA PRO A 406 14.68 2.24 1.85
C PRO A 406 14.93 1.08 2.83
N ILE A 407 14.76 -0.15 2.36
CA ILE A 407 15.01 -1.37 3.14
C ILE A 407 16.22 -2.08 2.56
N ASN A 408 17.25 -2.22 3.39
CA ASN A 408 18.52 -2.81 2.97
C ASN A 408 18.51 -4.34 3.11
N HIS A 409 19.46 -4.96 2.42
CA HIS A 409 19.66 -6.40 2.45
C HIS A 409 20.27 -6.90 3.77
N SER A 410 19.84 -8.07 4.25
CA SER A 410 20.63 -8.92 5.15
C SER A 410 20.38 -10.40 4.86
N CYS A 411 21.41 -11.24 4.96
CA CYS A 411 21.28 -12.70 4.87
C CYS A 411 20.58 -13.32 6.10
N GLU A 412 20.51 -12.57 7.20
CA GLU A 412 19.68 -12.87 8.38
C GLU A 412 18.78 -11.66 8.67
N PRO A 413 17.70 -11.49 7.89
CA PRO A 413 16.91 -10.27 7.94
C PRO A 413 16.09 -10.18 9.22
N THR A 414 15.83 -8.94 9.65
CA THR A 414 14.94 -8.65 10.78
C THR A 414 13.48 -8.72 10.38
N ALA A 415 13.17 -8.55 9.10
CA ALA A 415 11.83 -8.55 8.53
C ALA A 415 11.70 -9.57 7.40
N TRP A 416 10.47 -9.81 6.97
CA TRP A 416 10.12 -10.63 5.82
C TRP A 416 8.82 -10.13 5.19
N LEU A 417 8.47 -10.68 4.03
CA LEU A 417 7.21 -10.37 3.34
C LEU A 417 6.09 -11.30 3.82
N ASP A 418 4.90 -10.74 3.95
CA ASP A 418 3.63 -11.46 4.07
C ASP A 418 2.60 -10.79 3.16
N GLY A 419 2.28 -11.44 2.05
CA GLY A 419 1.72 -10.75 0.88
C GLY A 419 2.67 -9.64 0.42
N LEU A 420 2.15 -8.42 0.28
CA LEU A 420 2.94 -7.22 0.02
C LEU A 420 3.49 -6.57 1.30
N ASN A 421 2.98 -6.92 2.47
CA ASN A 421 3.35 -6.26 3.73
C ASN A 421 4.75 -6.66 4.20
N VAL A 422 5.43 -5.72 4.86
CA VAL A 422 6.67 -6.00 5.58
C VAL A 422 6.33 -6.26 7.03
N MET A 423 6.66 -7.48 7.50
CA MET A 423 6.37 -7.96 8.85
C MET A 423 7.68 -8.26 9.60
N ALA A 424 7.69 -8.08 10.91
CA ALA A 424 8.83 -8.45 11.74
C ALA A 424 9.00 -9.98 11.76
N ARG A 425 10.18 -10.48 11.39
CA ARG A 425 10.51 -11.91 11.38
C ARG A 425 10.86 -12.43 12.78
N ARG A 426 11.41 -11.54 13.61
CA ARG A 426 11.80 -11.78 15.00
C ARG A 426 11.55 -10.53 15.83
N ASP A 427 11.78 -10.59 17.13
CA ASP A 427 11.83 -9.39 17.96
C ASP A 427 12.98 -8.47 17.50
N ILE A 428 12.73 -7.17 17.43
CA ILE A 428 13.65 -6.14 16.94
C ILE A 428 13.80 -5.07 18.01
N ASN A 429 15.03 -4.81 18.45
CA ASN A 429 15.31 -3.79 19.44
C ASN A 429 15.31 -2.39 18.83
N PRO A 430 15.02 -1.33 19.62
CA PRO A 430 15.22 0.05 19.19
C PRO A 430 16.63 0.29 18.65
N GLY A 431 16.74 0.94 17.51
CA GLY A 431 17.99 1.25 16.85
C GLY A 431 18.51 0.16 15.90
N GLU A 432 17.96 -1.06 15.93
CA GLU A 432 18.29 -2.07 14.92
C GLU A 432 17.76 -1.66 13.53
N GLN A 433 18.51 -2.01 12.49
CA GLN A 433 18.12 -1.78 11.11
C GLN A 433 17.06 -2.79 10.68
N LEU A 434 16.03 -2.31 9.98
CA LEU A 434 15.02 -3.12 9.35
C LEU A 434 15.54 -3.58 7.99
N THR A 435 15.72 -4.89 7.85
CA THR A 435 16.33 -5.51 6.66
C THR A 435 15.45 -6.63 6.11
N LEU A 436 15.56 -6.85 4.79
CA LEU A 436 14.96 -7.97 4.06
C LEU A 436 16.04 -8.79 3.38
N ASP A 437 15.77 -10.06 3.11
CA ASP A 437 16.62 -10.86 2.24
C ASP A 437 16.13 -10.70 0.80
N TYR A 438 16.95 -10.11 -0.06
CA TYR A 438 16.59 -9.84 -1.47
C TYR A 438 16.29 -11.12 -2.26
N ALA A 439 16.81 -12.26 -1.82
CA ALA A 439 16.48 -13.57 -2.39
C ALA A 439 15.01 -13.95 -2.21
N THR A 440 14.24 -13.26 -1.35
CA THR A 440 12.82 -13.61 -1.15
C THR A 440 11.87 -12.88 -2.09
N TYR A 441 12.34 -11.96 -2.96
CA TYR A 441 11.42 -11.23 -3.85
C TYR A 441 11.94 -10.77 -5.21
N TYR A 442 13.25 -10.78 -5.48
CA TYR A 442 13.80 -10.22 -6.72
C TYR A 442 13.91 -11.18 -7.92
N GLY A 443 14.20 -12.47 -7.70
CA GLY A 443 14.35 -13.46 -8.78
C GLY A 443 15.52 -13.23 -9.73
N SER A 444 15.59 -14.05 -10.78
CA SER A 444 16.78 -14.24 -11.63
C SER A 444 17.25 -13.00 -12.39
N ALA A 445 16.39 -11.99 -12.56
CA ALA A 445 16.72 -10.73 -13.22
C ALA A 445 17.59 -9.80 -12.37
N MET A 446 17.66 -9.99 -11.05
CA MET A 446 18.49 -9.18 -10.17
C MET A 446 19.97 -9.51 -10.36
N ALA A 447 20.75 -8.46 -10.64
CA ALA A 447 22.20 -8.55 -10.71
C ALA A 447 22.77 -9.00 -9.35
N ALA A 448 23.72 -9.94 -9.40
CA ALA A 448 24.42 -10.37 -8.20
C ALA A 448 25.31 -9.24 -7.64
N PHE A 449 25.47 -9.21 -6.32
CA PHE A 449 26.30 -8.22 -5.64
C PHE A 449 27.06 -8.83 -4.45
N ASP A 450 28.21 -8.26 -4.14
CA ASP A 450 29.01 -8.61 -2.97
C ASP A 450 28.29 -8.14 -1.70
N CYS A 451 28.08 -9.07 -0.77
CA CYS A 451 27.32 -8.86 0.44
C CYS A 451 28.25 -8.71 1.65
N HIS A 452 28.09 -7.57 2.34
CA HIS A 452 28.84 -7.20 3.54
C HIS A 452 27.89 -6.98 4.73
N CYS A 453 26.84 -7.79 4.85
CA CYS A 453 25.81 -7.61 5.89
C CYS A 453 26.22 -8.06 7.31
N ASP A 454 27.42 -8.59 7.47
CA ASP A 454 28.00 -9.10 8.74
C ASP A 454 27.19 -10.16 9.51
N ALA A 455 26.11 -10.66 8.92
CA ALA A 455 25.34 -11.76 9.50
C ALA A 455 26.21 -13.03 9.65
N PRO A 456 26.07 -13.81 10.74
CA PRO A 456 26.80 -15.08 10.91
C PRO A 456 26.63 -16.03 9.73
N ALA A 457 25.45 -16.11 9.14
CA ALA A 457 25.17 -16.86 7.92
C ALA A 457 25.26 -16.01 6.62
N CYS A 458 26.13 -14.99 6.57
CA CYS A 458 26.35 -14.21 5.37
C CYS A 458 26.81 -15.09 4.20
N ARG A 459 26.15 -14.93 3.04
CA ARG A 459 26.47 -15.69 1.81
C ARG A 459 27.70 -15.16 1.07
N GLY A 460 28.15 -13.95 1.38
CA GLY A 460 29.25 -13.25 0.71
C GLY A 460 28.88 -12.69 -0.67
N VAL A 461 28.09 -13.41 -1.47
CA VAL A 461 27.48 -12.92 -2.71
C VAL A 461 25.99 -13.24 -2.66
N VAL A 462 25.16 -12.27 -2.99
CA VAL A 462 23.70 -12.43 -3.07
C VAL A 462 23.31 -12.37 -4.54
N SER A 463 22.52 -13.33 -4.99
CA SER A 463 22.10 -13.42 -6.39
C SER A 463 20.60 -13.57 -6.57
N GLY A 464 20.13 -13.23 -7.77
CA GLY A 464 18.73 -13.38 -8.15
C GLY A 464 18.22 -14.82 -8.11
N ASN A 465 19.11 -15.81 -8.15
CA ASN A 465 18.76 -17.24 -8.13
C ASN A 465 18.79 -17.87 -6.74
N ASP A 466 19.17 -17.11 -5.70
CA ASP A 466 19.33 -17.66 -4.35
C ASP A 466 18.03 -18.24 -3.79
N TYR A 467 16.86 -17.84 -4.30
CA TYR A 467 15.56 -18.43 -3.93
C TYR A 467 15.46 -19.94 -4.23
N LEU A 468 16.32 -20.47 -5.09
CA LEU A 468 16.41 -21.90 -5.43
C LEU A 468 17.16 -22.73 -4.38
N LEU A 469 17.87 -22.08 -3.45
CA LEU A 469 18.64 -22.75 -2.42
C LEU A 469 17.73 -23.45 -1.39
N PRO A 470 17.85 -24.78 -1.17
CA PRO A 470 16.99 -25.52 -0.24
C PRO A 470 17.04 -24.98 1.19
N GLU A 471 18.20 -24.50 1.64
CA GLU A 471 18.35 -23.90 2.96
C GLU A 471 17.55 -22.60 3.12
N LEU A 472 17.39 -21.81 2.06
CA LEU A 472 16.59 -20.59 2.08
C LEU A 472 15.10 -20.92 1.95
N GLN A 473 14.74 -21.91 1.13
CA GLN A 473 13.37 -22.42 1.05
C GLN A 473 12.90 -22.96 2.40
N ALA A 474 13.73 -23.75 3.08
CA ALA A 474 13.43 -24.24 4.42
C ALA A 474 13.37 -23.11 5.46
N ARG A 475 14.24 -22.10 5.35
CA ARG A 475 14.30 -20.97 6.29
C ARG A 475 13.11 -20.02 6.16
N TYR A 476 12.67 -19.71 4.94
CA TYR A 476 11.65 -18.70 4.68
C TYR A 476 10.27 -19.30 4.40
N GLY A 477 10.16 -20.56 3.98
CA GLY A 477 8.89 -21.24 3.77
C GLY A 477 7.93 -20.42 2.90
N GLU A 478 6.83 -19.96 3.48
CA GLU A 478 5.80 -19.19 2.79
C GLU A 478 6.10 -17.69 2.65
N HIS A 479 7.28 -17.21 3.04
CA HIS A 479 7.63 -15.78 3.04
C HIS A 479 8.38 -15.30 1.79
N PHE A 480 8.30 -16.06 0.70
CA PHE A 480 8.67 -15.60 -0.64
C PHE A 480 7.56 -14.74 -1.26
N SER A 481 7.92 -13.79 -2.12
CA SER A 481 6.95 -13.01 -2.88
C SER A 481 6.07 -13.93 -3.75
N ALA A 482 4.87 -13.46 -4.11
CA ALA A 482 3.97 -14.22 -4.98
C ALA A 482 4.62 -14.58 -6.33
N PHE A 483 5.43 -13.65 -6.87
CA PHE A 483 6.26 -13.88 -8.06
C PHE A 483 7.19 -15.09 -7.88
N LEU A 484 7.99 -15.13 -6.81
CA LEU A 484 8.92 -16.24 -6.60
C LEU A 484 8.24 -17.55 -6.22
N LYS A 485 7.10 -17.51 -5.54
CA LYS A 485 6.28 -18.72 -5.32
C LYS A 485 5.78 -19.30 -6.63
N HIS A 486 5.46 -18.46 -7.62
CA HIS A 486 5.10 -18.89 -8.96
C HIS A 486 6.32 -19.46 -9.69
N GLU A 487 7.46 -18.76 -9.67
CA GLU A 487 8.73 -19.25 -10.22
C GLU A 487 9.11 -20.62 -9.64
N LEU A 488 9.00 -20.83 -8.32
CA LEU A 488 9.29 -22.11 -7.68
C LEU A 488 8.35 -23.24 -8.13
N LYS A 489 7.11 -22.92 -8.51
CA LYS A 489 6.15 -23.91 -9.04
C LYS A 489 6.33 -24.17 -10.54
N GLY A 490 6.79 -23.17 -11.30
CA GLY A 490 6.95 -23.21 -12.76
C GLY A 490 8.36 -23.53 -13.25
N ALA A 491 9.38 -23.35 -12.40
CA ALA A 491 10.78 -23.58 -12.77
C ALA A 491 11.07 -25.08 -12.84
N GLN A 492 10.88 -25.66 -14.02
CA GLN A 492 11.65 -26.83 -14.41
C GLN A 492 13.07 -26.34 -14.73
N LEU A 493 13.85 -26.12 -13.67
CA LEU A 493 15.27 -25.78 -13.81
C LEU A 493 15.94 -26.80 -14.75
N PRO A 494 16.94 -26.38 -15.55
CA PRO A 494 17.71 -27.28 -16.39
C PRO A 494 18.32 -28.46 -15.61
N TYR A 495 18.44 -28.31 -14.30
CA TYR A 495 18.94 -29.27 -13.33
C TYR A 495 18.30 -29.05 -11.95
N LYS A 496 18.29 -30.07 -11.12
CA LYS A 496 17.75 -30.04 -9.75
C LYS A 496 18.76 -30.61 -8.77
N LEU A 497 18.75 -30.13 -7.52
CA LEU A 497 19.55 -30.77 -6.47
C LEU A 497 18.99 -32.16 -6.16
N MET A 498 19.88 -33.08 -5.82
CA MET A 498 19.54 -34.45 -5.41
C MET A 498 20.44 -34.90 -4.26
N GLU A 499 19.96 -35.86 -3.48
CA GLU A 499 20.83 -36.60 -2.57
C GLU A 499 21.59 -37.68 -3.33
N THR A 500 22.86 -37.83 -2.99
CA THR A 500 23.75 -38.87 -3.51
C THR A 500 24.41 -39.59 -2.34
N PRO A 501 25.00 -40.79 -2.55
CA PRO A 501 25.79 -41.48 -1.52
C PRO A 501 26.97 -40.67 -0.97
N TYR A 502 27.33 -39.55 -1.61
CA TYR A 502 28.46 -38.69 -1.26
C TYR A 502 28.04 -37.33 -0.67
N GLY A 503 26.74 -37.12 -0.43
CA GLY A 503 26.15 -35.84 -0.01
C GLY A 503 25.24 -35.25 -1.09
N LEU A 504 25.18 -33.93 -1.18
CA LEU A 504 24.38 -33.26 -2.22
C LEU A 504 25.02 -33.44 -3.61
N GLY A 505 24.16 -33.58 -4.61
CA GLY A 505 24.50 -33.66 -6.03
C GLY A 505 23.55 -32.81 -6.86
N VAL A 506 23.81 -32.77 -8.16
CA VAL A 506 22.94 -32.12 -9.14
C VAL A 506 22.51 -33.17 -10.15
N ALA A 507 21.22 -33.25 -10.47
CA ALA A 507 20.66 -34.08 -11.53
C ALA A 507 20.11 -33.21 -12.65
N SER A 508 20.04 -33.75 -13.87
CA SER A 508 19.39 -33.06 -14.98
C SER A 508 17.89 -32.92 -14.74
N GLY A 509 17.30 -31.77 -15.08
CA GLY A 509 15.86 -31.53 -15.01
C GLY A 509 15.13 -31.90 -16.30
N ARG A 510 15.87 -32.13 -17.39
CA ARG A 510 15.37 -32.48 -18.72
C ARG A 510 16.41 -33.24 -19.55
N ALA A 511 16.06 -33.67 -20.76
CA ALA A 511 17.00 -34.31 -21.66
C ALA A 511 17.94 -33.28 -22.33
N TRP A 512 19.20 -33.65 -22.55
CA TRP A 512 20.20 -32.86 -23.28
C TRP A 512 20.85 -33.67 -24.39
N ARG A 513 21.31 -32.98 -25.44
CA ARG A 513 22.16 -33.55 -26.49
C ARG A 513 23.62 -33.25 -26.19
N GLU A 514 24.51 -34.06 -26.74
CA GLU A 514 25.95 -33.79 -26.69
C GLU A 514 26.27 -32.40 -27.26
N GLY A 515 27.11 -31.63 -26.55
CA GLY A 515 27.51 -30.27 -26.93
C GLY A 515 26.54 -29.17 -26.47
N ASP A 516 25.34 -29.51 -26.00
CA ASP A 516 24.38 -28.51 -25.50
C ASP A 516 24.95 -27.72 -24.32
N THR A 517 24.52 -26.46 -24.20
CA THR A 517 24.83 -25.60 -23.06
C THR A 517 23.72 -25.71 -22.02
N LEU A 518 24.04 -26.19 -20.82
CA LEU A 518 23.08 -26.34 -19.72
C LEU A 518 22.74 -24.99 -19.10
N CYS A 519 23.77 -24.19 -18.80
CA CYS A 519 23.65 -22.85 -18.24
C CYS A 519 24.94 -22.04 -18.42
N LYS A 520 24.85 -20.73 -18.17
CA LYS A 520 26.02 -19.86 -17.99
C LYS A 520 26.60 -20.07 -16.59
N VAL A 521 27.91 -19.92 -16.46
CA VAL A 521 28.66 -20.07 -15.21
C VAL A 521 29.31 -18.75 -14.85
N GLY A 522 29.08 -18.27 -13.63
CA GLY A 522 29.82 -17.19 -12.99
C GLY A 522 30.75 -17.71 -11.89
N TRP A 523 31.55 -16.83 -11.29
CA TRP A 523 32.55 -17.19 -10.27
C TRP A 523 32.38 -16.30 -9.02
N ALA A 524 31.86 -16.87 -7.93
CA ALA A 524 31.72 -16.22 -6.63
C ALA A 524 32.95 -16.49 -5.73
N LYS A 525 33.15 -15.66 -4.69
CA LYS A 525 34.25 -15.81 -3.71
C LYS A 525 35.62 -16.08 -4.35
N GLN A 526 35.99 -15.23 -5.29
CA GLN A 526 37.24 -15.41 -6.04
C GLN A 526 38.46 -15.17 -5.15
N GLY A 527 39.50 -15.99 -5.33
CA GLY A 527 40.75 -15.84 -4.60
C GLY A 527 41.86 -16.72 -5.14
N SER A 528 43.06 -16.57 -4.57
CA SER A 528 44.24 -17.34 -4.98
C SER A 528 44.37 -18.71 -4.32
N HIS A 529 43.42 -19.09 -3.47
CA HIS A 529 43.47 -20.32 -2.69
C HIS A 529 42.33 -21.26 -3.10
N ALA A 530 42.69 -22.48 -3.49
CA ALA A 530 41.72 -23.52 -3.77
C ALA A 530 41.04 -23.98 -2.47
N THR A 531 39.73 -24.17 -2.53
CA THR A 531 38.93 -24.86 -1.51
C THR A 531 38.19 -26.03 -2.16
N ARG A 532 37.53 -26.87 -1.35
CA ARG A 532 36.70 -27.96 -1.88
C ARG A 532 35.50 -27.52 -2.74
N TRP A 533 35.16 -26.24 -2.75
CA TRP A 533 33.98 -25.69 -3.46
C TRP A 533 34.34 -24.85 -4.68
N THR A 534 35.62 -24.55 -4.86
CA THR A 534 36.09 -23.63 -5.91
C THR A 534 36.67 -24.39 -7.09
N ILE A 535 36.48 -23.84 -8.29
CA ILE A 535 37.09 -24.32 -9.52
C ILE A 535 38.16 -23.33 -9.97
N HIS A 536 39.29 -23.84 -10.46
CA HIS A 536 40.33 -23.06 -11.11
C HIS A 536 39.82 -22.53 -12.46
N PHE A 537 39.56 -21.23 -12.56
CA PHE A 537 38.96 -20.62 -13.77
C PHE A 537 39.86 -19.62 -14.49
N ALA A 538 40.93 -19.14 -13.85
CA ALA A 538 41.93 -18.29 -14.47
C ALA A 538 43.30 -18.49 -13.80
N GLN A 539 44.39 -18.07 -14.43
CA GLN A 539 45.74 -18.27 -13.89
C GLN A 539 45.85 -17.69 -12.46
N GLY A 540 46.18 -18.56 -11.50
CA GLY A 540 46.26 -18.22 -10.08
C GLY A 540 44.94 -17.84 -9.39
N LEU A 541 43.77 -18.05 -10.02
CA LEU A 541 42.46 -17.67 -9.48
C LEU A 541 41.47 -18.85 -9.45
N HIS A 542 40.91 -19.08 -8.27
CA HIS A 542 39.83 -20.02 -8.01
C HIS A 542 38.55 -19.28 -7.63
N GLY A 543 37.39 -19.84 -7.97
CA GLY A 543 36.08 -19.28 -7.61
C GLY A 543 35.03 -20.36 -7.46
N GLU A 544 34.03 -20.14 -6.60
CA GLU A 544 32.87 -21.03 -6.49
C GLU A 544 31.97 -20.83 -7.73
N PRO A 545 31.59 -21.90 -8.44
CA PRO A 545 30.75 -21.77 -9.62
C PRO A 545 29.36 -21.24 -9.24
N HIS A 546 28.84 -20.31 -10.05
CA HIS A 546 27.51 -19.71 -9.92
C HIS A 546 26.67 -20.02 -11.18
N PRO A 547 25.39 -20.43 -11.09
CA PRO A 547 24.56 -20.59 -9.88
C PRO A 547 25.15 -21.52 -8.82
N LEU A 548 24.95 -21.18 -7.55
CA LEU A 548 25.65 -21.77 -6.41
C LEU A 548 25.43 -23.29 -6.28
N GLU A 549 24.38 -23.82 -6.89
CA GLU A 549 24.06 -25.25 -6.94
C GLU A 549 25.11 -26.04 -7.75
N LEU A 550 25.77 -25.40 -8.73
CA LEU A 550 26.78 -26.05 -9.58
C LEU A 550 27.99 -26.55 -8.80
N ARG A 551 28.25 -26.00 -7.60
CA ARG A 551 29.35 -26.45 -6.74
C ARG A 551 29.11 -27.87 -6.19
N TYR A 552 27.88 -28.37 -6.27
CA TYR A 552 27.52 -29.73 -5.85
C TYR A 552 27.62 -30.76 -7.00
N ILE A 553 28.11 -30.37 -8.20
CA ILE A 553 28.35 -31.36 -9.26
C ILE A 553 29.51 -32.29 -8.83
N ASN A 554 29.20 -33.58 -8.71
CA ASN A 554 30.14 -34.57 -8.19
C ASN A 554 31.14 -35.03 -9.26
N HIS A 555 32.23 -35.63 -8.80
CA HIS A 555 33.24 -36.20 -9.68
C HIS A 555 32.76 -37.49 -10.37
N SER A 556 33.15 -37.67 -11.64
CA SER A 556 33.15 -38.98 -12.31
C SER A 556 34.34 -39.12 -13.24
N CYS A 557 34.93 -40.32 -13.31
CA CYS A 557 35.93 -40.68 -14.33
C CYS A 557 35.30 -40.97 -15.70
N ASN A 558 33.98 -40.91 -15.83
CA ASN A 558 33.24 -40.89 -17.09
C ASN A 558 32.15 -39.80 -16.97
N PRO A 559 32.54 -38.52 -17.01
CA PRO A 559 31.64 -37.40 -16.76
C PRO A 559 30.63 -37.23 -17.90
N ASN A 560 29.50 -36.60 -17.59
CA ASN A 560 28.50 -36.20 -18.59
C ASN A 560 28.45 -34.68 -18.81
N VAL A 561 29.12 -33.89 -17.97
CA VAL A 561 29.24 -32.43 -18.14
C VAL A 561 30.68 -31.93 -18.01
N PHE A 562 30.93 -30.75 -18.56
CA PHE A 562 32.23 -30.06 -18.56
C PHE A 562 32.07 -28.57 -18.31
N PHE A 563 32.89 -28.02 -17.40
CA PHE A 563 33.00 -26.58 -17.20
C PHE A 563 33.85 -25.98 -18.30
N ASP A 564 33.20 -25.38 -19.30
CA ASP A 564 33.86 -24.63 -20.35
C ASP A 564 34.18 -23.23 -19.84
N ILE A 565 35.34 -23.14 -19.20
CA ILE A 565 35.86 -21.92 -18.56
C ILE A 565 36.08 -20.80 -19.58
N GLU A 566 36.50 -21.13 -20.82
CA GLU A 566 36.76 -20.13 -21.87
C GLU A 566 35.48 -19.38 -22.26
N HIS A 567 34.35 -20.09 -22.29
CA HIS A 567 33.06 -19.54 -22.66
C HIS A 567 32.14 -19.24 -21.46
N ASN A 568 32.61 -19.53 -20.23
CA ASN A 568 31.83 -19.40 -19.00
C ASN A 568 30.46 -20.11 -19.07
N VAL A 569 30.47 -21.40 -19.46
CA VAL A 569 29.25 -22.22 -19.55
C VAL A 569 29.48 -23.66 -19.07
N LEU A 570 28.41 -24.31 -18.63
CA LEU A 570 28.39 -25.75 -18.37
C LEU A 570 27.88 -26.48 -19.61
N ARG A 571 28.67 -27.40 -20.17
CA ARG A 571 28.30 -28.13 -21.40
C ARG A 571 28.06 -29.61 -21.17
N ALA A 572 27.14 -30.19 -21.92
CA ALA A 572 26.95 -31.63 -22.02
C ALA A 572 28.10 -32.27 -22.83
N LEU A 573 28.73 -33.29 -22.28
CA LEU A 573 29.74 -34.11 -22.95
C LEU A 573 29.14 -35.28 -23.74
N ARG A 574 27.89 -35.63 -23.46
CA ARG A 574 27.10 -36.64 -24.16
C ARG A 574 25.61 -36.34 -23.98
N ALA A 575 24.73 -37.15 -24.57
CA ALA A 575 23.33 -37.10 -24.22
C ALA A 575 23.13 -37.39 -22.71
N ILE A 576 22.23 -36.62 -22.07
CA ILE A 576 21.92 -36.71 -20.63
C ILE A 576 20.41 -36.87 -20.51
N GLU A 577 19.95 -37.88 -19.78
CA GLU A 577 18.53 -38.09 -19.56
C GLU A 577 17.99 -37.22 -18.39
N PRO A 578 16.68 -36.93 -18.35
CA PRO A 578 16.06 -36.34 -17.16
C PRO A 578 16.38 -37.19 -15.92
N ASP A 579 16.61 -36.52 -14.80
CA ASP A 579 16.96 -37.08 -13.50
C ASP A 579 18.33 -37.78 -13.42
N GLU A 580 19.11 -37.77 -14.51
CA GLU A 580 20.46 -38.31 -14.51
C GLU A 580 21.41 -37.41 -13.70
N PRO A 581 22.22 -37.95 -12.77
CA PRO A 581 23.20 -37.17 -12.02
C PRO A 581 24.23 -36.51 -12.94
N LEU A 582 24.41 -35.20 -12.80
CA LEU A 582 25.47 -34.44 -13.46
C LEU A 582 26.79 -34.71 -12.74
N SER A 583 27.82 -35.01 -13.52
CA SER A 583 29.17 -35.23 -13.01
C SER A 583 30.23 -34.68 -13.96
N PHE A 584 31.30 -34.13 -13.39
CA PHE A 584 32.44 -33.62 -14.16
C PHE A 584 33.76 -34.24 -13.68
N PHE A 585 34.76 -34.23 -14.55
CA PHE A 585 36.08 -34.76 -14.21
C PHE A 585 36.91 -33.66 -13.55
N TYR A 586 37.02 -33.67 -12.22
CA TYR A 586 37.69 -32.59 -11.46
C TYR A 586 39.11 -32.22 -11.99
N PRO A 587 39.98 -33.18 -12.36
CA PRO A 587 41.29 -32.85 -12.95
C PRO A 587 41.22 -32.13 -14.30
N SER A 588 40.05 -31.99 -14.93
CA SER A 588 39.88 -31.16 -16.14
C SER A 588 40.01 -29.65 -15.86
N THR A 589 39.81 -29.22 -14.61
CA THR A 589 39.99 -27.84 -14.18
C THR A 589 41.07 -27.70 -13.12
N GLU A 590 41.32 -28.73 -12.31
CA GLU A 590 42.26 -28.66 -11.18
C GLU A 590 43.63 -29.27 -11.49
N TRP A 591 44.70 -28.46 -11.50
CA TRP A 591 46.07 -28.96 -11.64
C TRP A 591 46.52 -29.73 -10.39
N SER A 592 46.24 -29.13 -9.23
CA SER A 592 46.39 -29.72 -7.90
C SER A 592 45.16 -29.39 -7.09
N MET A 593 44.51 -30.39 -6.50
CA MET A 593 43.29 -30.18 -5.72
C MET A 593 43.59 -29.83 -4.26
N ALA A 594 42.72 -29.02 -3.66
CA ALA A 594 42.77 -28.71 -2.23
C ALA A 594 42.58 -29.94 -1.33
N GLU A 595 41.70 -30.86 -1.73
CA GLU A 595 41.39 -32.09 -1.00
C GLU A 595 41.40 -33.29 -1.97
N ALA A 596 42.35 -34.20 -1.79
CA ALA A 596 42.40 -35.44 -2.56
C ALA A 596 41.49 -36.52 -1.93
N PHE A 597 40.88 -37.38 -2.75
CA PHE A 597 39.98 -38.43 -2.29
C PHE A 597 40.10 -39.72 -3.10
N GLN A 598 39.56 -40.82 -2.57
CA GLN A 598 39.44 -42.10 -3.28
C GLN A 598 38.14 -42.13 -4.08
N CYS A 599 38.24 -42.28 -5.40
CA CYS A 599 37.08 -42.30 -6.29
C CYS A 599 36.27 -43.59 -6.11
N ALA A 600 34.96 -43.42 -6.02
CA ALA A 600 33.98 -44.50 -5.95
C ALA A 600 32.97 -44.42 -7.12
N CYS A 601 33.35 -43.83 -8.26
CA CYS A 601 32.43 -43.62 -9.41
C CYS A 601 31.95 -44.91 -10.09
N GLY A 602 32.58 -46.05 -9.81
CA GLY A 602 32.17 -47.37 -10.33
C GLY A 602 32.39 -47.58 -11.83
N GLN A 603 33.13 -46.70 -12.50
CA GLN A 603 33.42 -46.79 -13.94
C GLN A 603 34.61 -47.72 -14.23
N ASP A 604 34.57 -48.44 -15.35
CA ASP A 604 35.65 -49.36 -15.77
C ASP A 604 37.00 -48.66 -15.98
N ASN A 605 36.97 -47.36 -16.28
CA ASN A 605 38.12 -46.50 -16.53
C ASN A 605 38.51 -45.63 -15.31
N CYS A 606 38.07 -45.99 -14.10
CA CYS A 606 38.30 -45.22 -12.88
C CYS A 606 39.81 -44.97 -12.61
N CYS A 607 40.18 -43.72 -12.32
CA CYS A 607 41.57 -43.33 -12.00
C CYS A 607 41.98 -43.66 -10.56
N GLY A 608 41.09 -44.26 -9.75
CA GLY A 608 41.38 -44.59 -8.36
C GLY A 608 41.42 -43.34 -7.47
N ARG A 609 42.61 -42.79 -7.20
CA ARG A 609 42.77 -41.60 -6.32
C ARG A 609 42.75 -40.32 -7.15
N ILE A 610 41.88 -39.37 -6.79
CA ILE A 610 41.75 -38.07 -7.46
C ILE A 610 42.43 -37.00 -6.61
N ALA A 611 43.47 -36.36 -7.16
CA ALA A 611 44.26 -35.33 -6.47
C ALA A 611 44.61 -34.10 -7.35
N GLY A 612 44.10 -34.06 -8.58
CA GLY A 612 44.44 -33.06 -9.59
C GLY A 612 45.20 -33.65 -10.79
N ALA A 613 45.27 -32.90 -11.88
CA ALA A 613 45.81 -33.36 -13.16
C ALA A 613 47.29 -33.78 -13.10
N GLN A 614 48.10 -33.13 -12.25
CA GLN A 614 49.53 -33.42 -12.15
C GLN A 614 49.87 -34.84 -11.68
N TYR A 615 48.90 -35.53 -11.07
CA TYR A 615 49.07 -36.87 -10.50
C TYR A 615 48.58 -37.99 -11.43
N LEU A 616 48.09 -37.64 -12.63
CA LEU A 616 47.58 -38.58 -13.62
C LEU A 616 48.55 -38.72 -14.79
N SER A 617 48.54 -39.88 -15.45
CA SER A 617 49.33 -40.10 -16.67
C SER A 617 48.72 -39.37 -17.87
N ASP A 618 49.56 -39.08 -18.87
CA ASP A 618 49.09 -38.46 -20.12
C ASP A 618 48.00 -39.30 -20.82
N ALA A 619 48.06 -40.63 -20.69
CA ALA A 619 47.08 -41.56 -21.24
C ALA A 619 45.73 -41.51 -20.52
N GLU A 620 45.70 -41.17 -19.22
CA GLU A 620 44.47 -40.95 -18.47
C GLU A 620 43.86 -39.59 -18.80
N LEU A 621 44.68 -38.54 -18.82
CA LEU A 621 44.24 -37.18 -19.16
C LEU A 621 43.70 -37.07 -20.60
N ALA A 622 44.31 -37.78 -21.56
CA ALA A 622 43.88 -37.75 -22.97
C ALA A 622 42.47 -38.31 -23.23
N ARG A 623 41.85 -38.95 -22.24
CA ARG A 623 40.46 -39.47 -22.33
C ARG A 623 39.42 -38.39 -22.03
N HIS A 624 39.84 -37.25 -21.50
CA HIS A 624 38.97 -36.20 -21.01
C HIS A 624 39.19 -34.90 -21.76
N ARG A 625 38.12 -34.12 -21.90
CA ARG A 625 38.26 -32.72 -22.30
C ARG A 625 38.85 -31.95 -21.12
N LEU A 626 39.97 -31.28 -21.35
CA LEU A 626 40.67 -30.47 -20.34
C LEU A 626 40.42 -28.99 -20.63
N SER A 627 40.45 -28.17 -19.58
CA SER A 627 40.44 -26.72 -19.75
C SER A 627 41.75 -26.25 -20.40
N PRO A 628 41.74 -25.11 -21.12
CA PRO A 628 42.96 -24.54 -21.71
C PRO A 628 44.08 -24.34 -20.70
N LEU A 629 43.72 -24.04 -19.44
CA LEU A 629 44.64 -23.90 -18.33
C LEU A 629 45.36 -25.21 -18.00
N ILE A 630 44.64 -26.32 -17.91
CA ILE A 630 45.23 -27.63 -17.64
C ILE A 630 46.07 -28.12 -18.82
N GLU A 631 45.66 -27.86 -20.06
CA GLU A 631 46.48 -28.13 -21.25
C GLU A 631 47.79 -27.33 -21.21
N HIS A 632 47.75 -26.06 -20.80
CA HIS A 632 48.94 -25.23 -20.62
C HIS A 632 49.87 -25.79 -19.54
N CYS A 633 49.35 -26.11 -18.35
CA CYS A 633 50.14 -26.69 -17.25
C CYS A 633 50.78 -28.03 -17.64
N LYS A 634 50.07 -28.86 -18.41
CA LYS A 634 50.57 -30.15 -18.92
C LYS A 634 51.77 -29.98 -19.86
N LEU A 635 51.71 -29.04 -20.80
CA LEU A 635 52.77 -28.78 -21.77
C LEU A 635 54.05 -28.24 -21.11
N HIS A 636 53.89 -27.39 -20.10
CA HIS A 636 55.03 -26.69 -19.49
C HIS A 636 55.54 -27.34 -18.19
N ARG A 637 54.79 -28.28 -17.60
CA ARG A 637 55.05 -28.83 -16.25
C ARG A 637 55.30 -27.74 -15.20
N ILE A 638 54.67 -26.58 -15.38
CA ILE A 638 54.80 -25.41 -14.53
C ILE A 638 53.39 -25.03 -14.11
N TRP A 639 53.26 -24.67 -12.84
CA TRP A 639 52.09 -24.06 -12.24
C TRP A 639 52.31 -22.56 -12.11
#